data_AF-D1PXE7-F1
#
_entry.id   AF-D1PXE7-F1
#
_cell.length_a   1.000
_cell.length_b   1.000
_cell.length_c   1.000
_cell.angle_alpha   90.00
_cell.angle_beta   90.00
_cell.angle_gamma   90.00
#
_symmetry.space_group_name_H-M   'P 1'
#
loop_
_entity.id
_entity.type
_entity.pdbx_description
1 polymer ?
#
loop_
_entity_poly.entity_id
_entity_poly.type
_entity_poly.pdbx_seq_one_letter_code
_entity_poly.pdbx_strand_id
1 'polypeptide(L)'
;MNRILLIAILLLNSITAFSNLCLQNITCDNKLTLSNWRNLKTGNWEIGFYEEGVIYNSHFWRYKSKKRKGDIYNILITDGKEDIPVQVKVLRNNTSEITIANLKTIVCEKITTKYLPDYPAKDDSPIKNVGYLHKDSVTIIGWLRNMSEKDKSSNGDFGVTFDDLFTNLERTYSARINPDGHFCLTLPLINTTEVYLDWQRTNIVSVFEPGETYFLLCDYQTGERFFMGTSARLQNELLRTNFFPTFKRKDESEDFTCFMKKLEHNKNNVYRSLNELINQHSNLSSRFKEYTRMTLKFAEAYTISQSKYMTSSFKLPKYLCDYLYQNFWKSPLHPYSLYREMIWFMEDMVSNYTPSTFSEKLDAAEKLCNVHLTDAEKNLGAKWDQIIGEMQHHLEKIVNDEEKRKIYEMYRDKNTNIWDAYIMLSQKYATQIEVAKLKIYKQVIDSLGCDQDLKDILLARRYFQIINTNRQSLSQPLLACLNTDISMTTAKDAIMSEHLKYLSMEQLKGNNVKYLKSNDDVAGISDGRELLAKITEPYRGHYILIDIWGTWCGPCKEALSHSEVLYDKLSPYNMVFMYFANNSPEKSWRNTIQEYKLTKENCVHYNLPRHQQVLLEKYMKVTSYPAYRLIAPNGSLMDINVDPRNLLEFEKQIYYLSKKDSQN
;
A
#
# COMPACT_ATOMS: atom_id res chain seq x y z
N MET A 1 -18.49 42.41 30.20
CA MET A 1 -18.57 42.42 31.68
C MET A 1 -17.78 41.24 32.22
N ASN A 2 -16.64 41.54 32.88
CA ASN A 2 -15.78 40.78 33.81
C ASN A 2 -15.42 39.32 33.45
N ARG A 3 -14.19 38.88 33.12
CA ARG A 3 -12.79 39.28 33.42
C ARG A 3 -12.47 39.58 34.89
N ILE A 4 -11.71 38.65 35.48
CA ILE A 4 -10.54 38.85 36.35
C ILE A 4 -10.82 39.48 37.72
N LEU A 5 -10.66 38.69 38.80
CA LEU A 5 -9.68 38.91 39.88
C LEU A 5 -10.15 38.22 41.18
N LEU A 6 -9.69 37.00 41.44
CA LEU A 6 -9.39 36.54 42.80
C LEU A 6 -8.39 35.37 42.74
N ILE A 7 -7.18 35.73 42.31
CA ILE A 7 -5.93 35.13 42.77
C ILE A 7 -5.70 35.70 44.18
N ALA A 8 -5.59 34.87 45.22
CA ALA A 8 -4.95 35.29 46.48
C ALA A 8 -4.71 34.19 47.53
N ILE A 9 -5.16 32.95 47.37
CA ILE A 9 -4.91 31.90 48.38
C ILE A 9 -4.71 30.59 47.66
N LEU A 10 -3.45 30.24 47.36
CA LEU A 10 -2.92 28.87 47.21
C LEU A 10 -1.47 28.93 46.67
N LEU A 11 -0.67 29.82 47.25
CA LEU A 11 0.79 29.71 47.24
C LEU A 11 1.26 29.79 48.69
N LEU A 12 2.20 28.90 49.04
CA LEU A 12 3.02 28.82 50.26
C LEU A 12 2.40 28.11 51.48
N ASN A 13 2.62 26.79 51.52
CA ASN A 13 3.20 25.99 52.62
C ASN A 13 3.08 24.53 52.12
N SER A 14 4.13 23.74 51.91
CA SER A 14 5.28 23.48 52.77
C SER A 14 6.42 22.82 52.00
N ILE A 15 7.62 23.37 52.16
CA ILE A 15 8.91 22.77 51.81
C ILE A 15 9.39 21.92 53.00
N THR A 16 10.15 20.86 52.70
CA THR A 16 11.02 20.01 53.56
C THR A 16 10.42 18.83 54.33
N ALA A 17 10.71 17.62 53.83
CA ALA A 17 11.44 16.59 54.58
C ALA A 17 12.17 15.65 53.61
N PHE A 18 13.49 15.69 53.65
CA PHE A 18 14.45 14.89 52.89
C PHE A 18 14.74 13.54 53.58
N SER A 19 15.19 12.59 52.76
CA SER A 19 16.15 11.48 53.02
C SER A 19 15.59 10.14 52.51
N ASN A 20 16.33 9.22 51.89
CA ASN A 20 17.71 9.15 51.41
C ASN A 20 17.74 7.89 50.53
N LEU A 21 18.20 7.96 49.28
CA LEU A 21 18.80 6.82 48.59
C LEU A 21 19.83 7.37 47.61
N CYS A 22 21.08 6.98 47.85
CA CYS A 22 22.31 7.51 47.26
C CYS A 22 22.26 7.58 45.73
N LEU A 23 22.05 8.78 45.20
CA LEU A 23 22.54 9.19 43.90
C LEU A 23 23.90 9.85 44.12
N GLN A 24 24.96 9.19 43.66
CA GLN A 24 26.25 9.85 43.51
C GLN A 24 26.06 11.05 42.58
N ASN A 25 26.37 12.23 43.10
CA ASN A 25 26.33 13.50 42.38
C ASN A 25 27.12 13.44 41.07
N ILE A 26 26.41 13.28 39.96
CA ILE A 26 26.91 13.68 38.64
C ILE A 26 26.48 15.14 38.48
N THR A 27 27.40 16.06 38.68
CA THR A 27 27.25 17.45 38.22
C THR A 27 26.95 17.44 36.73
N CYS A 28 25.71 17.70 36.33
CA CYS A 28 25.30 17.72 34.93
C CYS A 28 25.86 19.00 34.29
N ASP A 29 26.94 18.86 33.50
CA ASP A 29 27.49 19.95 32.70
C ASP A 29 26.68 20.09 31.40
N ASN A 30 26.03 21.24 31.22
CA ASN A 30 25.11 21.54 30.10
C ASN A 30 25.81 21.74 28.74
N LYS A 31 27.15 21.73 28.65
CA LYS A 31 27.84 22.03 27.39
C LYS A 31 27.80 20.88 26.37
N LEU A 32 27.86 19.63 26.85
CA LEU A 32 27.92 18.44 25.99
C LEU A 32 26.66 17.57 26.07
N THR A 33 25.94 17.59 27.18
CA THR A 33 24.71 16.79 27.32
C THR A 33 23.58 17.38 26.47
N LEU A 34 22.76 16.52 25.84
CA LEU A 34 21.72 16.90 24.88
C LEU A 34 22.27 17.75 23.71
N SER A 35 23.25 17.19 23.00
CA SER A 35 23.86 17.88 21.86
C SER A 35 24.23 16.93 20.72
N ASN A 36 23.97 17.39 19.49
CA ASN A 36 24.32 16.69 18.27
C ASN A 36 25.46 17.43 17.57
N TRP A 37 26.43 16.69 17.03
CA TRP A 37 27.65 17.24 16.46
C TRP A 37 27.88 16.70 15.06
N ARG A 38 28.09 17.60 14.10
CA ARG A 38 28.41 17.25 12.72
C ARG A 38 29.84 17.60 12.37
N ASN A 39 30.44 16.81 11.50
CA ASN A 39 31.77 17.05 10.95
C ASN A 39 31.82 18.37 10.19
N LEU A 40 32.76 19.24 10.50
CA LEU A 40 32.87 20.55 9.84
C LEU A 40 33.29 20.43 8.37
N LYS A 41 34.02 19.35 8.01
CA LYS A 41 34.49 19.11 6.65
C LYS A 41 33.46 18.39 5.78
N THR A 42 32.79 17.37 6.31
CA THR A 42 31.87 16.54 5.52
C THR A 42 30.41 16.95 5.68
N GLY A 43 30.03 17.59 6.79
CA GLY A 43 28.64 17.89 7.15
C GLY A 43 27.87 16.72 7.76
N ASN A 44 28.46 15.52 7.80
CA ASN A 44 27.82 14.33 8.38
C ASN A 44 27.55 14.53 9.87
N TRP A 45 26.39 14.10 10.35
CA TRP A 45 26.16 13.93 11.78
C TRP A 45 27.04 12.79 12.28
N GLU A 46 28.05 13.13 13.09
CA GLU A 46 29.08 12.18 13.53
C GLU A 46 28.71 11.55 14.86
N ILE A 47 28.21 12.36 15.81
CA ILE A 47 27.94 11.89 17.15
C ILE A 47 26.86 12.74 17.84
N GLY A 48 25.98 12.08 18.60
CA GLY A 48 24.98 12.72 19.45
C GLY A 48 25.17 12.30 20.90
N PHE A 49 25.18 13.25 21.83
CA PHE A 49 25.31 13.02 23.26
C PHE A 49 24.00 13.29 23.97
N TYR A 50 23.47 12.28 24.65
CA TYR A 50 22.23 12.33 25.42
C TYR A 50 22.49 11.96 26.87
N GLU A 51 21.47 12.00 27.71
CA GLU A 51 21.58 11.58 29.12
C GLU A 51 21.73 10.06 29.22
N GLU A 52 20.97 9.37 28.38
CA GLU A 52 20.83 7.92 28.32
C GLU A 52 22.05 7.25 27.65
N GLY A 53 22.73 7.95 26.75
CA GLY A 53 23.81 7.38 25.95
C GLY A 53 24.31 8.29 24.83
N VAL A 54 24.93 7.66 23.84
CA VAL A 54 25.57 8.29 22.69
C VAL A 54 25.09 7.64 21.41
N ILE A 55 24.75 8.43 20.39
CA ILE A 55 24.50 7.92 19.04
C ILE A 55 25.79 8.09 18.25
N TYR A 56 26.35 7.00 17.73
CA TYR A 56 27.58 6.99 16.94
C TYR A 56 27.60 5.78 16.01
N ASN A 57 28.09 5.97 14.77
CA ASN A 57 28.26 4.92 13.76
C ASN A 57 26.98 4.08 13.54
N SER A 58 25.86 4.76 13.31
CA SER A 58 24.52 4.17 13.17
C SER A 58 24.09 3.27 14.33
N HIS A 59 24.59 3.51 15.55
CA HIS A 59 24.28 2.70 16.72
C HIS A 59 24.07 3.57 17.98
N PHE A 60 23.32 3.03 18.95
CA PHE A 60 23.16 3.66 20.27
C PHE A 60 24.05 2.96 21.30
N TRP A 61 24.87 3.76 21.99
CA TRP A 61 25.87 3.30 22.93
C TRP A 61 25.57 3.81 24.33
N ARG A 62 25.74 2.95 25.34
CA ARG A 62 25.61 3.35 26.75
C ARG A 62 26.91 3.93 27.27
N TYR A 63 26.83 4.81 28.27
CA TYR A 63 28.03 5.26 28.98
C TYR A 63 28.55 4.17 29.92
N LYS A 64 29.81 3.75 29.73
CA LYS A 64 30.55 2.95 30.71
C LYS A 64 31.29 3.84 31.71
N SER A 65 31.83 4.97 31.24
CA SER A 65 32.33 6.04 32.11
C SER A 65 32.33 7.39 31.39
N LYS A 66 32.22 8.48 32.15
CA LYS A 66 32.29 9.86 31.65
C LYS A 66 33.07 10.69 32.67
N LYS A 67 34.28 11.12 32.29
CA LYS A 67 35.17 11.94 33.13
C LYS A 67 35.44 13.26 32.44
N ARG A 68 35.49 14.35 33.20
CA ARG A 68 35.80 15.69 32.69
C ARG A 68 37.02 16.25 33.40
N LYS A 69 37.91 16.88 32.63
CA LYS A 69 39.05 17.66 33.13
C LYS A 69 39.15 18.96 32.32
N GLY A 70 38.71 20.07 32.91
CA GLY A 70 38.60 21.35 32.19
C GLY A 70 37.59 21.26 31.05
N ASP A 71 37.99 21.64 29.84
CA ASP A 71 37.16 21.54 28.62
C ASP A 71 37.28 20.19 27.89
N ILE A 72 37.99 19.22 28.49
CA ILE A 72 38.18 17.89 27.91
C ILE A 72 37.31 16.87 28.64
N TYR A 73 36.54 16.13 27.86
CA TYR A 73 35.76 14.97 28.26
C TYR A 73 36.47 13.70 27.77
N ASN A 74 36.65 12.75 28.67
CA ASN A 74 37.08 11.39 28.36
C ASN A 74 35.92 10.46 28.70
N ILE A 75 35.33 9.87 27.68
CA ILE A 75 34.12 9.05 27.73
C ILE A 75 34.51 7.65 27.27
N LEU A 76 33.96 6.63 27.93
CA LEU A 76 34.02 5.27 27.45
C LEU A 76 32.57 4.84 27.19
N ILE A 77 32.25 4.52 25.94
CA ILE A 77 30.93 4.07 25.53
C ILE A 77 30.95 2.57 25.24
N THR A 78 29.83 1.87 25.42
CA THR A 78 29.73 0.41 25.27
C THR A 78 28.36 -0.01 24.75
N ASP A 79 28.34 -1.05 23.93
CA ASP A 79 27.14 -1.79 23.53
C ASP A 79 26.99 -3.11 24.31
N GLY A 80 27.92 -3.37 25.24
CA GLY A 80 28.03 -4.61 26.01
C GLY A 80 28.93 -5.67 25.37
N LYS A 81 29.32 -5.52 24.09
CA LYS A 81 30.25 -6.40 23.39
C LYS A 81 31.61 -5.75 23.22
N GLU A 82 31.64 -4.47 22.89
CA GLU A 82 32.84 -3.67 22.74
C GLU A 82 32.77 -2.36 23.52
N ASP A 83 33.93 -1.83 23.87
CA ASP A 83 34.09 -0.53 24.50
C ASP A 83 34.85 0.41 23.57
N ILE A 84 34.31 1.60 23.34
CA ILE A 84 34.92 2.61 22.48
C ILE A 84 35.28 3.85 23.33
N PRO A 85 36.56 4.25 23.39
CA PRO A 85 36.93 5.50 24.02
C PRO A 85 36.56 6.68 23.10
N VAL A 86 35.94 7.71 23.67
CA VAL A 86 35.61 8.97 23.01
C VAL A 86 36.17 10.12 23.83
N GLN A 87 37.05 10.91 23.22
CA GLN A 87 37.54 12.15 23.80
C GLN A 87 36.90 13.34 23.10
N VAL A 88 36.33 14.27 23.86
CA VAL A 88 35.76 15.53 23.33
C VAL A 88 36.44 16.70 24.01
N LYS A 89 37.13 17.54 23.23
CA LYS A 89 37.67 18.81 23.69
C LYS A 89 36.78 19.93 23.17
N VAL A 90 36.02 20.53 24.07
CA VAL A 90 35.09 21.62 23.74
C VAL A 90 35.90 22.88 23.42
N LEU A 91 35.61 23.48 22.27
CA LEU A 91 36.24 24.71 21.80
C LEU A 91 35.25 25.89 21.89
N ARG A 92 35.65 27.05 21.36
CA ARG A 92 34.78 28.24 21.26
C ARG A 92 33.80 28.10 20.08
N ASN A 93 32.82 28.99 20.00
CA ASN A 93 31.88 29.11 18.86
C ASN A 93 31.12 27.81 18.53
N ASN A 94 30.70 27.05 19.55
CA ASN A 94 29.97 25.79 19.38
C ASN A 94 30.72 24.74 18.53
N THR A 95 32.06 24.73 18.61
CA THR A 95 32.90 23.70 17.97
C THR A 95 33.55 22.80 19.01
N SER A 96 33.92 21.57 18.60
CA SER A 96 34.65 20.62 19.43
C SER A 96 35.63 19.79 18.60
N GLU A 97 36.78 19.44 19.18
CA GLU A 97 37.66 18.38 18.68
C GLU A 97 37.19 17.05 19.28
N ILE A 98 36.83 16.08 18.44
CA ILE A 98 36.34 14.77 18.86
C ILE A 98 37.28 13.69 18.33
N THR A 99 37.79 12.85 19.23
CA THR A 99 38.60 11.68 18.91
C THR A 99 37.83 10.45 19.33
N ILE A 100 37.55 9.53 18.41
CA ILE A 100 36.79 8.31 18.66
C ILE A 100 37.69 7.11 18.38
N ALA A 101 37.76 6.18 19.32
CA ALA A 101 38.74 5.09 19.32
C ALA A 101 40.18 5.60 19.11
N ASN A 102 40.99 4.84 18.38
CA ASN A 102 42.35 5.24 17.96
C ASN A 102 42.35 5.91 16.57
N LEU A 103 41.21 6.48 16.16
CA LEU A 103 41.09 7.18 14.87
C LEU A 103 41.59 8.62 14.96
N LYS A 104 41.72 9.26 13.79
CA LYS A 104 42.12 10.66 13.67
C LYS A 104 41.07 11.58 14.33
N THR A 105 41.53 12.56 15.10
CA THR A 105 40.68 13.63 15.65
C THR A 105 39.96 14.40 14.55
N ILE A 106 38.65 14.56 14.70
CA ILE A 106 37.78 15.33 13.81
C ILE A 106 37.34 16.62 14.50
N VAL A 107 37.15 17.68 13.73
CA VAL A 107 36.56 18.93 14.23
C VAL A 107 35.09 18.95 13.86
N CYS A 108 34.24 19.10 14.88
CA CYS A 108 32.81 19.11 14.73
C CYS A 108 32.20 20.44 15.16
N GLU A 109 31.06 20.78 14.57
CA GLU A 109 30.19 21.88 15.00
C GLU A 109 28.89 21.33 15.59
N LYS A 110 28.36 22.02 16.60
CA LYS A 110 27.08 21.65 17.22
C LYS A 110 25.93 21.97 16.27
N ILE A 111 25.05 21.00 16.07
CA ILE A 111 23.79 21.17 15.35
C ILE A 111 22.81 21.89 16.29
N THR A 112 22.28 23.03 15.83
CA THR A 112 21.33 23.86 16.60
C THR A 112 19.96 23.97 15.93
N THR A 113 19.72 23.19 14.88
CA THR A 113 18.51 23.18 14.05
C THR A 113 17.82 21.82 14.14
N LYS A 114 16.51 21.78 13.88
CA LYS A 114 15.71 20.54 13.89
C LYS A 114 16.13 19.52 12.82
N TYR A 115 16.77 19.99 11.76
CA TYR A 115 17.31 19.17 10.66
C TYR A 115 18.78 19.50 10.48
N LEU A 116 19.56 18.57 9.93
CA LEU A 116 20.97 18.80 9.60
C LEU A 116 21.12 20.05 8.71
N PRO A 117 22.04 20.99 8.98
CA PRO A 117 22.30 22.11 8.09
C PRO A 117 22.84 21.66 6.73
N ASP A 118 22.97 22.59 5.79
CA ASP A 118 23.52 22.30 4.47
C ASP A 118 24.91 21.68 4.55
N TYR A 119 25.16 20.71 3.68
CA TYR A 119 26.44 20.04 3.58
C TYR A 119 27.49 21.00 2.99
N PRO A 120 28.71 21.07 3.57
CA PRO A 120 29.75 22.01 3.13
C PRO A 120 30.42 21.58 1.81
N ALA A 121 30.36 20.29 1.47
CA ALA A 121 30.98 19.72 0.29
C ALA A 121 29.94 19.26 -0.74
N LYS A 122 30.29 19.40 -2.03
CA LYS A 122 29.52 18.78 -3.12
C LYS A 122 29.55 17.25 -3.02
N ASP A 123 28.50 16.62 -3.52
CA ASP A 123 28.41 15.17 -3.64
C ASP A 123 27.73 14.82 -4.97
N ASP A 124 28.50 14.18 -5.83
CA ASP A 124 28.10 13.75 -7.16
C ASP A 124 27.99 12.22 -7.26
N SER A 125 27.89 11.54 -6.12
CA SER A 125 27.68 10.09 -6.07
C SER A 125 26.38 9.72 -6.79
N PRO A 126 26.35 8.65 -7.59
CA PRO A 126 25.12 8.22 -8.25
C PRO A 126 24.15 7.55 -7.27
N ILE A 127 22.90 7.42 -7.66
CA ILE A 127 21.94 6.54 -6.98
C ILE A 127 22.41 5.09 -7.13
N LYS A 128 22.48 4.33 -6.04
CA LYS A 128 22.92 2.93 -6.08
C LYS A 128 21.92 2.10 -6.90
N ASN A 129 22.44 1.30 -7.83
CA ASN A 129 21.66 0.33 -8.60
C ASN A 129 22.34 -1.04 -8.52
N VAL A 130 21.68 -2.03 -7.91
CA VAL A 130 22.20 -3.40 -7.74
C VAL A 130 21.67 -4.39 -8.79
N GLY A 131 20.95 -3.91 -9.81
CA GLY A 131 20.52 -4.73 -10.97
C GLY A 131 19.44 -5.78 -10.68
N TYR A 132 18.73 -5.68 -9.55
CA TYR A 132 17.64 -6.60 -9.16
C TYR A 132 18.04 -8.09 -9.06
N LEU A 133 19.34 -8.39 -9.00
CA LEU A 133 19.87 -9.76 -9.13
C LEU A 133 19.68 -10.60 -7.85
N HIS A 134 19.79 -9.97 -6.68
CA HIS A 134 19.71 -10.64 -5.38
C HIS A 134 18.85 -9.84 -4.40
N LYS A 135 18.14 -10.54 -3.51
CA LYS A 135 17.46 -9.92 -2.36
C LYS A 135 18.51 -9.62 -1.30
N ASP A 136 19.04 -8.40 -1.32
CA ASP A 136 19.81 -7.86 -0.20
C ASP A 136 18.84 -7.19 0.79
N SER A 137 19.35 -6.70 1.92
CA SER A 137 18.56 -6.11 2.98
C SER A 137 19.06 -4.72 3.36
N VAL A 138 18.19 -3.90 3.90
CA VAL A 138 18.57 -2.67 4.59
C VAL A 138 18.24 -2.83 6.07
N THR A 139 19.11 -2.27 6.92
CA THR A 139 18.85 -2.20 8.37
C THR A 139 18.57 -0.76 8.78
N ILE A 140 17.44 -0.55 9.45
CA ILE A 140 17.02 0.72 10.01
C ILE A 140 16.97 0.55 11.53
N ILE A 141 17.92 1.18 12.20
CA ILE A 141 17.95 1.33 13.65
C ILE A 141 17.33 2.70 13.95
N GLY A 142 16.63 2.85 15.06
CA GLY A 142 16.17 4.17 15.41
C GLY A 142 15.79 4.36 16.86
N TRP A 143 15.60 5.62 17.20
CA TRP A 143 15.19 6.05 18.52
C TRP A 143 14.10 7.11 18.42
N LEU A 144 12.88 6.72 18.80
CA LEU A 144 11.72 7.59 18.93
C LEU A 144 11.70 8.19 20.34
N ARG A 145 12.48 9.25 20.54
CA ARG A 145 12.74 9.85 21.85
C ARG A 145 11.61 10.80 22.26
N ASN A 146 11.26 10.78 23.55
CA ASN A 146 10.24 11.67 24.14
C ASN A 146 8.85 11.58 23.50
N MET A 147 8.45 10.40 23.00
CA MET A 147 7.11 10.19 22.46
C MET A 147 6.02 10.65 23.43
N SER A 148 4.97 11.30 22.91
CA SER A 148 3.80 11.65 23.70
C SER A 148 3.03 10.39 24.12
N GLU A 149 2.18 10.46 25.15
CA GLU A 149 1.31 9.33 25.54
C GLU A 149 0.41 8.90 24.38
N LYS A 150 0.01 9.83 23.51
CA LYS A 150 -0.72 9.53 22.27
C LYS A 150 0.13 8.65 21.35
N ASP A 151 1.38 9.04 21.08
CA ASP A 151 2.27 8.30 20.19
C ASP A 151 2.64 6.91 20.74
N LYS A 152 2.75 6.78 22.07
CA LYS A 152 2.95 5.49 22.76
C LYS A 152 1.72 4.58 22.71
N SER A 153 0.53 5.16 22.68
CA SER A 153 -0.74 4.41 22.61
C SER A 153 -1.09 3.87 21.21
N SER A 154 -0.37 4.30 20.18
CA SER A 154 -0.45 3.78 18.80
C SER A 154 0.04 2.31 18.72
N ASN A 155 -0.01 1.70 17.52
CA ASN A 155 0.57 0.37 17.32
C ASN A 155 2.00 0.32 17.86
N GLY A 156 2.33 -0.61 18.75
CA GLY A 156 3.63 -0.67 19.43
C GLY A 156 4.83 -1.00 18.54
N ASP A 157 4.62 -1.14 17.23
CA ASP A 157 5.63 -1.53 16.25
C ASP A 157 5.94 -0.37 15.29
N PHE A 158 7.22 -0.19 14.94
CA PHE A 158 7.68 0.72 13.90
C PHE A 158 7.56 0.04 12.54
N GLY A 159 6.68 0.55 11.66
CA GLY A 159 6.42 -0.02 10.34
C GLY A 159 7.12 0.72 9.21
N VAL A 160 7.67 -0.03 8.26
CA VAL A 160 8.22 0.48 6.99
C VAL A 160 7.41 -0.10 5.85
N THR A 161 6.87 0.77 5.00
CA THR A 161 5.90 0.42 3.96
C THR A 161 6.36 0.87 2.59
N PHE A 162 6.20 0.02 1.57
CA PHE A 162 6.51 0.34 0.17
C PHE A 162 5.76 -0.61 -0.78
N ASP A 163 5.61 -0.22 -2.04
CA ASP A 163 4.95 -1.05 -3.05
C ASP A 163 5.94 -2.05 -3.68
N ASP A 164 5.56 -3.33 -3.68
CA ASP A 164 6.32 -4.40 -4.31
C ASP A 164 6.42 -4.17 -5.82
N LEU A 165 7.64 -4.15 -6.35
CA LEU A 165 7.88 -3.81 -7.75
C LEU A 165 7.19 -4.77 -8.73
N PHE A 166 7.09 -6.05 -8.41
CA PHE A 166 6.61 -7.09 -9.34
C PHE A 166 5.13 -7.40 -9.17
N THR A 167 4.57 -7.15 -7.98
CA THR A 167 3.17 -7.48 -7.66
C THR A 167 2.29 -6.25 -7.43
N ASN A 168 2.88 -5.06 -7.25
CA ASN A 168 2.18 -3.83 -6.89
C ASN A 168 1.34 -3.96 -5.60
N LEU A 169 1.69 -4.94 -4.76
CA LEU A 169 1.13 -5.09 -3.42
C LEU A 169 1.92 -4.20 -2.46
N GLU A 170 1.21 -3.49 -1.60
CA GLU A 170 1.84 -2.81 -0.48
C GLU A 170 2.48 -3.85 0.45
N ARG A 171 3.76 -3.64 0.80
CA ARG A 171 4.53 -4.46 1.74
C ARG A 171 4.81 -3.65 2.97
N THR A 172 4.50 -4.20 4.13
CA THR A 172 4.88 -3.62 5.42
C THR A 172 5.76 -4.59 6.18
N TYR A 173 6.94 -4.13 6.57
CA TYR A 173 7.81 -4.79 7.54
C TYR A 173 7.79 -3.98 8.83
N SER A 174 7.81 -4.63 9.98
CA SER A 174 7.75 -3.91 11.25
C SER A 174 8.63 -4.54 12.32
N ALA A 175 9.07 -3.71 13.27
CA ALA A 175 9.82 -4.13 14.44
C ALA A 175 9.22 -3.52 15.70
N ARG A 176 9.24 -4.27 16.81
CA ARG A 176 8.73 -3.79 18.08
C ARG A 176 9.51 -2.56 18.54
N ILE A 177 8.81 -1.54 19.01
CA ILE A 177 9.42 -0.39 19.68
C ILE A 177 9.57 -0.73 21.16
N ASN A 178 10.80 -0.63 21.65
CA ASN A 178 11.12 -0.82 23.06
C ASN A 178 10.49 0.30 23.92
N PRO A 179 10.27 0.08 25.23
CA PRO A 179 9.70 1.10 26.11
C PRO A 179 10.48 2.43 26.15
N ASP A 180 11.78 2.39 25.86
CA ASP A 180 12.66 3.56 25.78
C ASP A 180 12.68 4.22 24.39
N GLY A 181 11.88 3.74 23.45
CA GLY A 181 11.71 4.25 22.09
C GLY A 181 12.66 3.67 21.05
N HIS A 182 13.56 2.76 21.42
CA HIS A 182 14.48 2.13 20.46
C HIS A 182 13.81 1.04 19.62
N PHE A 183 14.24 0.90 18.37
CA PHE A 183 13.87 -0.21 17.50
C PHE A 183 15.02 -0.58 16.55
N CYS A 184 14.95 -1.78 15.99
CA CYS A 184 15.84 -2.25 14.94
C CYS A 184 15.03 -3.10 13.96
N LEU A 185 15.01 -2.70 12.70
CA LEU A 185 14.30 -3.39 11.62
C LEU A 185 15.26 -3.70 10.48
N THR A 186 15.35 -4.96 10.09
CA THR A 186 15.99 -5.39 8.85
C THR A 186 14.92 -5.89 7.89
N LEU A 187 14.92 -5.35 6.66
CA LEU A 187 13.94 -5.71 5.64
C LEU A 187 14.62 -5.94 4.28
N PRO A 188 14.10 -6.84 3.43
CA PRO A 188 14.64 -7.08 2.12
C PRO A 188 14.28 -5.94 1.16
N LEU A 189 15.26 -5.48 0.38
CA LEU A 189 15.06 -4.55 -0.74
C LEU A 189 15.74 -5.12 -1.97
N ILE A 190 15.00 -5.22 -3.07
CA ILE A 190 15.54 -5.73 -4.34
C ILE A 190 16.46 -4.75 -5.05
N ASN A 191 16.33 -3.45 -4.73
CA ASN A 191 17.16 -2.36 -5.23
C ASN A 191 16.88 -1.09 -4.40
N THR A 192 17.49 0.05 -4.76
CA THR A 192 17.21 1.34 -4.10
C THR A 192 15.74 1.70 -4.24
N THR A 193 15.07 1.93 -3.11
CA THR A 193 13.61 1.97 -3.04
C THR A 193 13.16 3.15 -2.19
N GLU A 194 12.10 3.84 -2.63
CA GLU A 194 11.37 4.80 -1.79
C GLU A 194 10.49 4.03 -0.80
N VAL A 195 10.54 4.42 0.48
CA VAL A 195 9.74 3.81 1.54
C VAL A 195 9.08 4.87 2.41
N TYR A 196 7.96 4.50 3.01
CA TYR A 196 7.25 5.24 4.04
C TYR A 196 7.64 4.68 5.41
N LEU A 197 8.09 5.55 6.30
CA LEU A 197 8.47 5.22 7.67
C LEU A 197 7.35 5.67 8.60
N ASP A 198 6.69 4.69 9.21
CA ASP A 198 5.72 4.85 10.29
C ASP A 198 4.64 5.92 10.00
N TRP A 199 3.59 5.47 9.31
CA TRP A 199 2.38 6.23 8.98
C TRP A 199 1.64 6.84 10.19
N GLN A 200 1.87 6.32 11.40
CA GLN A 200 1.12 6.75 12.58
C GLN A 200 1.84 7.86 13.33
N ARG A 201 3.17 7.87 13.30
CA ARG A 201 3.99 8.72 14.17
C ARG A 201 4.96 9.62 13.43
N THR A 202 5.74 9.10 12.48
CA THR A 202 6.84 9.90 11.88
C THR A 202 6.44 10.54 10.55
N ASN A 203 5.64 9.85 9.73
CA ASN A 203 5.23 10.29 8.40
C ASN A 203 6.41 10.69 7.50
N ILE A 204 7.54 9.98 7.61
CA ILE A 204 8.73 10.27 6.80
C ILE A 204 8.68 9.41 5.54
N VAL A 205 8.82 10.06 4.37
CA VAL A 205 9.12 9.38 3.10
C VAL A 205 10.62 9.53 2.84
N SER A 206 11.29 8.43 2.55
CA SER A 206 12.72 8.46 2.26
C SER A 206 13.17 7.33 1.35
N VAL A 207 14.44 7.40 0.93
CA VAL A 207 15.03 6.45 -0.01
C VAL A 207 16.04 5.58 0.73
N PHE A 208 16.00 4.28 0.52
CA PHE A 208 16.93 3.34 1.17
C PHE A 208 17.64 2.46 0.16
N GLU A 209 18.92 2.22 0.42
CA GLU A 209 19.79 1.43 -0.45
C GLU A 209 20.07 0.06 0.19
N PRO A 210 19.96 -1.05 -0.56
CA PRO A 210 20.30 -2.37 -0.03
C PRO A 210 21.76 -2.45 0.40
N GLY A 211 22.03 -3.20 1.48
CA GLY A 211 23.35 -3.39 2.09
C GLY A 211 23.76 -2.30 3.09
N GLU A 212 22.97 -1.25 3.24
CA GLU A 212 23.29 -0.13 4.15
C GLU A 212 22.62 -0.28 5.53
N THR A 213 23.19 0.41 6.52
CA THR A 213 22.59 0.57 7.86
C THR A 213 22.40 2.05 8.18
N TYR A 214 21.16 2.41 8.48
CA TYR A 214 20.75 3.77 8.83
C TYR A 214 20.30 3.84 10.28
N PHE A 215 20.66 4.91 10.96
CA PHE A 215 20.09 5.25 12.26
C PHE A 215 19.18 6.48 12.14
N LEU A 216 17.91 6.33 12.51
CA LEU A 216 16.91 7.39 12.55
C LEU A 216 16.72 7.88 13.99
N LEU A 217 17.00 9.17 14.22
CA LEU A 217 16.55 9.86 15.43
C LEU A 217 15.27 10.63 15.16
N CYS A 218 14.26 10.40 15.98
CA CYS A 218 13.07 11.26 16.09
C CYS A 218 12.88 11.71 17.53
N ASP A 219 13.29 12.93 17.86
CA ASP A 219 13.00 13.52 19.18
C ASP A 219 11.72 14.36 19.12
N TYR A 220 10.68 13.93 19.83
CA TYR A 220 9.37 14.58 19.84
C TYR A 220 9.33 15.83 20.72
N GLN A 221 10.27 15.98 21.65
CA GLN A 221 10.37 17.17 22.49
C GLN A 221 11.06 18.33 21.76
N THR A 222 12.19 18.06 21.09
CA THR A 222 12.95 19.09 20.36
C THR A 222 12.45 19.27 18.92
N GLY A 223 11.79 18.24 18.38
CA GLY A 223 11.42 18.16 16.97
C GLY A 223 12.60 17.78 16.05
N GLU A 224 13.74 17.37 16.60
CA GLU A 224 14.90 16.96 15.82
C GLU A 224 14.63 15.67 15.04
N ARG A 225 15.05 15.66 13.77
CA ARG A 225 14.96 14.52 12.85
C ARG A 225 16.27 14.39 12.08
N PHE A 226 17.02 13.32 12.33
CA PHE A 226 18.31 13.08 11.69
C PHE A 226 18.47 11.63 11.26
N PHE A 227 19.14 11.43 10.14
CA PHE A 227 19.69 10.14 9.75
C PHE A 227 21.21 10.12 9.93
N MET A 228 21.74 9.04 10.48
CA MET A 228 23.17 8.70 10.49
C MET A 228 23.40 7.44 9.66
N GLY A 229 24.54 7.40 8.98
CA GLY A 229 24.93 6.28 8.11
C GLY A 229 25.85 6.75 6.98
N THR A 230 26.58 5.81 6.38
CA THR A 230 27.49 6.02 5.25
C THR A 230 26.80 6.72 4.07
N SER A 231 25.57 6.33 3.80
CA SER A 231 24.76 6.82 2.67
C SER A 231 23.55 7.64 3.11
N ALA A 232 23.62 8.30 4.28
CA ALA A 232 22.52 9.01 4.93
C ALA A 232 22.26 10.46 4.42
N ARG A 233 23.07 10.96 3.48
CA ARG A 233 22.98 12.35 3.02
C ARG A 233 21.65 12.66 2.34
N LEU A 234 21.21 11.82 1.41
CA LEU A 234 19.97 12.03 0.66
C LEU A 234 18.76 12.15 1.61
N GLN A 235 18.69 11.28 2.61
CA GLN A 235 17.60 11.22 3.59
C GLN A 235 17.56 12.51 4.43
N ASN A 236 18.73 13.03 4.82
CA ASN A 236 18.81 14.31 5.53
C ASN A 236 18.47 15.51 4.65
N GLU A 237 18.87 15.50 3.36
CA GLU A 237 18.49 16.52 2.39
C GLU A 237 16.97 16.53 2.15
N LEU A 238 16.34 15.36 2.05
CA LEU A 238 14.88 15.22 1.95
C LEU A 238 14.16 15.73 3.20
N LEU A 239 14.62 15.36 4.40
CA LEU A 239 14.05 15.86 5.65
C LEU A 239 14.13 17.38 5.77
N ARG A 240 15.28 17.96 5.41
CA ARG A 240 15.48 19.40 5.54
C ARG A 240 14.64 20.19 4.56
N THR A 241 14.61 19.77 3.30
CA THR A 241 13.92 20.51 2.24
C THR A 241 12.41 20.32 2.31
N ASN A 242 11.95 19.14 2.73
CA ASN A 242 10.54 18.78 2.84
C ASN A 242 9.74 19.10 1.54
N PHE A 243 10.38 18.90 0.39
CA PHE A 243 9.84 19.29 -0.90
C PHE A 243 9.01 18.15 -1.51
N PHE A 244 7.69 18.21 -1.33
CA PHE A 244 6.72 17.21 -1.81
C PHE A 244 5.63 17.83 -2.69
N PRO A 245 5.95 18.18 -3.94
CA PRO A 245 4.99 18.79 -4.85
C PRO A 245 3.97 17.76 -5.38
N THR A 246 2.74 18.22 -5.60
CA THR A 246 1.64 17.40 -6.14
C THR A 246 1.00 18.05 -7.35
N PHE A 247 0.69 17.27 -8.38
CA PHE A 247 -0.12 17.71 -9.51
C PHE A 247 -1.60 17.44 -9.27
N LYS A 248 -2.45 18.37 -9.72
CA LYS A 248 -3.90 18.18 -9.66
C LYS A 248 -4.34 17.25 -10.79
N ARG A 249 -5.18 16.28 -10.45
CA ARG A 249 -5.80 15.36 -11.42
C ARG A 249 -6.84 16.11 -12.26
N LYS A 250 -7.17 15.53 -13.42
CA LYS A 250 -8.19 16.05 -14.31
C LYS A 250 -9.57 15.95 -13.66
N ASP A 251 -10.34 17.05 -13.67
CA ASP A 251 -11.73 17.06 -13.24
C ASP A 251 -12.65 16.40 -14.29
N GLU A 252 -13.76 15.80 -13.88
CA GLU A 252 -14.69 15.13 -14.81
C GLU A 252 -15.29 16.12 -15.83
N SER A 253 -15.64 17.33 -15.38
CA SER A 253 -16.31 18.35 -16.18
C SER A 253 -15.38 19.20 -17.06
N GLU A 254 -14.05 19.10 -16.92
CA GLU A 254 -13.12 19.90 -17.73
C GLU A 254 -12.71 19.20 -19.02
N ASP A 255 -12.43 19.93 -20.09
CA ASP A 255 -11.83 19.34 -21.28
C ASP A 255 -10.31 19.14 -21.12
N PHE A 256 -9.72 18.30 -21.98
CA PHE A 256 -8.28 18.01 -21.94
C PHE A 256 -7.40 19.23 -22.21
N THR A 257 -7.85 20.21 -23.00
CA THR A 257 -7.08 21.42 -23.31
C THR A 257 -6.96 22.30 -22.07
N CYS A 258 -8.07 22.49 -21.35
CA CYS A 258 -8.12 23.21 -20.08
C CYS A 258 -7.25 22.52 -19.03
N PHE A 259 -7.39 21.20 -18.89
CA PHE A 259 -6.58 20.38 -18.01
C PHE A 259 -5.07 20.55 -18.28
N MET A 260 -4.64 20.38 -19.52
CA MET A 260 -3.22 20.50 -19.89
C MET A 260 -2.67 21.92 -19.65
N LYS A 261 -3.47 22.97 -19.86
CA LYS A 261 -3.07 24.37 -19.54
C LYS A 261 -2.89 24.57 -18.03
N LYS A 262 -3.80 24.06 -17.20
CA LYS A 262 -3.68 24.13 -15.74
C LYS A 262 -2.47 23.34 -15.24
N LEU A 263 -2.25 22.15 -15.80
CA LEU A 263 -1.11 21.30 -15.48
C LEU A 263 0.20 22.01 -15.82
N GLU A 264 0.31 22.60 -17.01
CA GLU A 264 1.47 23.37 -17.45
C GLU A 264 1.76 24.56 -16.52
N HIS A 265 0.72 25.30 -16.10
CA HIS A 265 0.88 26.39 -15.14
C HIS A 265 1.40 25.90 -13.77
N ASN A 266 0.80 24.82 -13.25
CA ASN A 266 1.23 24.20 -11.99
C ASN A 266 2.69 23.72 -12.08
N LYS A 267 3.02 23.00 -13.16
CA LYS A 267 4.38 22.55 -13.47
C LYS A 267 5.38 23.68 -13.43
N ASN A 268 5.12 24.77 -14.15
CA ASN A 268 6.04 25.90 -14.17
C ASN A 268 6.27 26.51 -12.78
N ASN A 269 5.23 26.53 -11.92
CA ASN A 269 5.38 26.99 -10.54
C ASN A 269 6.22 26.03 -9.70
N VAL A 270 5.94 24.74 -9.79
CA VAL A 270 6.65 23.70 -9.04
C VAL A 270 8.13 23.63 -9.42
N TYR A 271 8.45 23.66 -10.72
CA TYR A 271 9.84 23.67 -11.18
C TYR A 271 10.57 24.97 -10.81
N ARG A 272 9.88 26.11 -10.77
CA ARG A 272 10.45 27.35 -10.25
C ARG A 272 10.83 27.21 -8.78
N SER A 273 9.93 26.70 -7.94
CA SER A 273 10.20 26.45 -6.52
C SER A 273 11.35 25.47 -6.30
N LEU A 274 11.44 24.40 -7.10
CA LEU A 274 12.59 23.48 -7.03
C LEU A 274 13.91 24.18 -7.39
N ASN A 275 13.93 25.01 -8.44
CA ASN A 275 15.14 25.74 -8.84
C ASN A 275 15.53 26.78 -7.79
N GLU A 276 14.57 27.49 -7.20
CA GLU A 276 14.82 28.40 -6.07
C GLU A 276 15.41 27.65 -4.87
N LEU A 277 14.86 26.49 -4.52
CA LEU A 277 15.38 25.62 -3.46
C LEU A 277 16.83 25.16 -3.76
N ILE A 278 17.10 24.70 -4.99
CA ILE A 278 18.45 24.29 -5.40
C ILE A 278 19.44 25.46 -5.36
N ASN A 279 19.01 26.67 -5.71
CA ASN A 279 19.85 27.86 -5.64
C ASN A 279 20.11 28.30 -4.19
N GLN A 280 19.12 28.18 -3.30
CA GLN A 280 19.28 28.45 -1.87
C GLN A 280 20.22 27.45 -1.20
N HIS A 281 20.22 26.19 -1.66
CA HIS A 281 21.02 25.09 -1.12
C HIS A 281 21.99 24.54 -2.18
N SER A 282 22.97 25.35 -2.58
CA SER A 282 23.85 25.08 -3.74
C SER A 282 24.60 23.75 -3.69
N ASN A 283 24.85 23.23 -2.48
CA ASN A 283 25.53 21.96 -2.24
C ASN A 283 24.60 20.75 -2.14
N LEU A 284 23.30 20.83 -2.42
CA LEU A 284 22.45 19.64 -2.50
C LEU A 284 23.08 18.58 -3.44
N SER A 285 23.07 17.32 -3.02
CA SER A 285 23.69 16.22 -3.75
C SER A 285 23.08 16.03 -5.14
N SER A 286 23.86 15.43 -6.04
CA SER A 286 23.36 15.00 -7.34
C SER A 286 22.23 13.97 -7.20
N ARG A 287 22.27 13.11 -6.19
CA ARG A 287 21.17 12.18 -5.85
C ARG A 287 19.87 12.90 -5.53
N PHE A 288 19.91 13.94 -4.69
CA PHE A 288 18.71 14.73 -4.36
C PHE A 288 18.13 15.40 -5.60
N LYS A 289 18.99 16.03 -6.41
CA LYS A 289 18.60 16.72 -7.63
C LYS A 289 17.98 15.75 -8.63
N GLU A 290 18.56 14.58 -8.81
CA GLU A 290 18.06 13.53 -9.70
C GLU A 290 16.72 12.98 -9.21
N TYR A 291 16.66 12.48 -7.98
CA TYR A 291 15.46 11.90 -7.39
C TYR A 291 14.27 12.87 -7.42
N THR A 292 14.48 14.12 -7.02
CA THR A 292 13.39 15.13 -6.98
C THR A 292 12.90 15.49 -8.38
N ARG A 293 13.81 15.66 -9.35
CA ARG A 293 13.44 15.95 -10.75
C ARG A 293 12.70 14.78 -11.39
N MET A 294 13.12 13.55 -11.12
CA MET A 294 12.47 12.37 -11.67
C MET A 294 11.11 12.08 -11.03
N THR A 295 10.99 12.23 -9.72
CA THR A 295 9.71 12.15 -9.01
C THR A 295 8.71 13.14 -9.60
N LEU A 296 9.14 14.38 -9.85
CA LEU A 296 8.31 15.38 -10.55
C LEU A 296 7.93 14.97 -11.97
N LYS A 297 8.91 14.54 -12.76
CA LYS A 297 8.72 14.11 -14.16
C LYS A 297 7.68 12.99 -14.22
N PHE A 298 7.79 11.97 -13.37
CA PHE A 298 6.88 10.82 -13.41
C PHE A 298 5.54 11.08 -12.72
N ALA A 299 5.47 11.95 -11.71
CA ALA A 299 4.20 12.41 -11.16
C ALA A 299 3.38 13.20 -12.20
N GLU A 300 4.03 13.99 -13.06
CA GLU A 300 3.36 14.66 -14.18
C GLU A 300 2.86 13.64 -15.22
N ALA A 301 3.72 12.72 -15.64
CA ALA A 301 3.37 11.66 -16.60
C ALA A 301 2.18 10.83 -16.12
N TYR A 302 2.21 10.41 -14.84
CA TYR A 302 1.15 9.64 -14.21
C TYR A 302 -0.16 10.44 -14.08
N THR A 303 -0.07 11.73 -13.77
CA THR A 303 -1.25 12.61 -13.69
C THR A 303 -1.95 12.73 -15.04
N ILE A 304 -1.17 12.83 -16.13
CA ILE A 304 -1.72 12.82 -17.49
C ILE A 304 -2.26 11.43 -17.84
N SER A 305 -1.55 10.35 -17.54
CA SER A 305 -1.97 9.00 -17.93
C SER A 305 -3.30 8.58 -17.28
N GLN A 306 -3.46 8.88 -16.00
CA GLN A 306 -4.68 8.62 -15.22
C GLN A 306 -5.89 9.42 -15.71
N SER A 307 -5.70 10.50 -16.48
CA SER A 307 -6.84 11.24 -17.06
C SER A 307 -7.68 10.40 -18.04
N LYS A 308 -7.16 9.23 -18.48
CA LYS A 308 -7.91 8.22 -19.25
C LYS A 308 -9.17 7.75 -18.55
N TYR A 309 -9.21 7.71 -17.22
CA TYR A 309 -10.38 7.28 -16.46
C TYR A 309 -11.52 8.29 -16.48
N MET A 310 -11.27 9.49 -17.05
CA MET A 310 -12.28 10.50 -17.35
C MET A 310 -12.84 10.37 -18.77
N THR A 311 -12.50 9.30 -19.51
CA THR A 311 -13.06 9.02 -20.84
C THR A 311 -13.91 7.76 -20.81
N SER A 312 -14.97 7.76 -21.61
CA SER A 312 -15.90 6.63 -21.77
C SER A 312 -15.20 5.32 -22.16
N SER A 313 -14.18 5.43 -23.01
CA SER A 313 -13.39 4.29 -23.51
C SER A 313 -12.27 3.85 -22.58
N PHE A 314 -12.02 4.58 -21.49
CA PHE A 314 -10.82 4.42 -20.66
C PHE A 314 -9.52 4.47 -21.46
N LYS A 315 -9.52 5.22 -22.56
CA LYS A 315 -8.36 5.46 -23.43
C LYS A 315 -8.07 6.95 -23.54
N LEU A 316 -6.79 7.29 -23.64
CA LEU A 316 -6.32 8.63 -23.93
C LEU A 316 -6.44 8.92 -25.44
N PRO A 317 -6.76 10.18 -25.80
CA PRO A 317 -6.57 10.67 -27.15
C PRO A 317 -5.13 10.43 -27.66
N LYS A 318 -4.99 10.11 -28.96
CA LYS A 318 -3.69 9.81 -29.59
C LYS A 318 -2.64 10.89 -29.32
N TYR A 319 -3.00 12.17 -29.44
CA TYR A 319 -2.06 13.27 -29.25
C TYR A 319 -1.49 13.33 -27.82
N LEU A 320 -2.23 12.90 -26.79
CA LEU A 320 -1.72 12.80 -25.42
C LEU A 320 -0.78 11.62 -25.25
N CYS A 321 -1.06 10.50 -25.93
CA CYS A 321 -0.14 9.36 -25.94
C CYS A 321 1.19 9.73 -26.62
N ASP A 322 1.11 10.42 -27.76
CA ASP A 322 2.28 10.90 -28.50
C ASP A 322 3.07 11.91 -27.64
N TYR A 323 2.38 12.82 -26.95
CA TYR A 323 2.99 13.74 -25.98
C TYR A 323 3.70 12.99 -24.85
N LEU A 324 3.03 12.01 -24.23
CA LEU A 324 3.59 11.21 -23.14
C LEU A 324 4.85 10.45 -23.57
N TYR A 325 4.79 9.80 -24.73
CA TYR A 325 5.91 9.07 -25.32
C TYR A 325 7.11 9.99 -25.62
N GLN A 326 6.86 11.17 -26.18
CA GLN A 326 7.92 12.10 -26.57
C GLN A 326 8.60 12.78 -25.37
N ASN A 327 7.85 13.10 -24.31
CA ASN A 327 8.34 13.94 -23.21
C ASN A 327 8.81 13.16 -21.97
N PHE A 328 8.23 11.99 -21.68
CA PHE A 328 8.50 11.28 -20.43
C PHE A 328 9.26 9.98 -20.64
N TRP A 329 8.88 9.23 -21.67
CA TRP A 329 9.39 7.89 -21.87
C TRP A 329 10.83 7.84 -22.40
N LYS A 330 11.22 8.73 -23.31
CA LYS A 330 12.61 8.77 -23.82
C LYS A 330 13.58 9.04 -22.66
N SER A 331 14.36 8.02 -22.27
CA SER A 331 15.35 8.02 -21.18
C SER A 331 14.76 7.79 -19.77
N PRO A 332 14.29 6.57 -19.45
CA PRO A 332 14.03 6.20 -18.07
C PRO A 332 15.35 6.07 -17.28
N LEU A 333 15.34 6.45 -16.00
CA LEU A 333 16.49 6.32 -15.11
C LEU A 333 16.28 5.13 -14.17
N HIS A 334 17.33 4.32 -14.04
CA HIS A 334 17.36 3.23 -13.06
C HIS A 334 17.72 3.78 -11.66
N PRO A 335 17.29 3.11 -10.58
CA PRO A 335 16.45 1.92 -10.59
C PRO A 335 14.95 2.24 -10.58
N TYR A 336 14.18 1.41 -11.28
CA TYR A 336 12.73 1.47 -11.41
C TYR A 336 11.97 1.34 -10.09
N SER A 337 12.55 0.67 -9.09
CA SER A 337 12.01 0.57 -7.73
C SER A 337 11.94 1.91 -6.99
N LEU A 338 12.64 2.94 -7.49
CA LEU A 338 12.66 4.26 -6.87
C LEU A 338 11.49 5.15 -7.33
N TYR A 339 10.90 4.86 -8.50
CA TYR A 339 9.92 5.73 -9.15
C TYR A 339 8.62 4.97 -9.43
N ARG A 340 7.78 4.80 -8.40
CA ARG A 340 6.53 4.05 -8.51
C ARG A 340 5.60 4.60 -9.59
N GLU A 341 5.43 5.91 -9.65
CA GLU A 341 4.57 6.61 -10.62
C GLU A 341 5.03 6.35 -12.06
N MET A 342 6.31 6.07 -12.28
CA MET A 342 6.84 5.70 -13.59
C MET A 342 6.27 4.36 -14.05
N ILE A 343 6.20 3.36 -13.17
CA ILE A 343 5.64 2.05 -13.53
C ILE A 343 4.14 2.17 -13.80
N TRP A 344 3.40 2.90 -12.96
CA TRP A 344 1.97 3.12 -13.17
C TRP A 344 1.68 3.87 -14.48
N PHE A 345 2.45 4.91 -14.76
CA PHE A 345 2.42 5.61 -16.04
C PHE A 345 2.63 4.65 -17.22
N MET A 346 3.61 3.75 -17.13
CA MET A 346 3.88 2.77 -18.19
C MET A 346 2.75 1.74 -18.34
N GLU A 347 2.15 1.28 -17.24
CA GLU A 347 0.99 0.38 -17.28
C GLU A 347 -0.23 1.06 -17.94
N ASP A 348 -0.47 2.33 -17.65
CA ASP A 348 -1.52 3.12 -18.29
C ASP A 348 -1.27 3.34 -19.79
N MET A 349 -0.02 3.60 -20.17
CA MET A 349 0.41 3.74 -21.56
C MET A 349 0.21 2.43 -22.33
N VAL A 350 0.73 1.32 -21.82
CA VAL A 350 0.62 0.02 -22.49
C VAL A 350 -0.85 -0.38 -22.62
N SER A 351 -1.65 -0.22 -21.57
CA SER A 351 -3.07 -0.57 -21.61
C SER A 351 -3.87 0.25 -22.63
N ASN A 352 -3.43 1.45 -23.00
CA ASN A 352 -4.05 2.24 -24.05
C ASN A 352 -4.03 1.57 -25.44
N TYR A 353 -3.02 0.72 -25.69
CA TYR A 353 -2.85 -0.02 -26.95
C TYR A 353 -3.32 -1.47 -26.88
N THR A 354 -3.87 -1.90 -25.74
CA THR A 354 -4.41 -3.26 -25.59
C THR A 354 -5.91 -3.34 -25.92
N PRO A 355 -6.42 -4.54 -26.29
CA PRO A 355 -7.85 -4.77 -26.50
C PRO A 355 -8.70 -4.36 -25.30
N SER A 356 -9.62 -3.43 -25.55
CA SER A 356 -10.56 -2.88 -24.58
C SER A 356 -11.87 -3.66 -24.55
N THR A 357 -12.42 -3.94 -25.73
CA THR A 357 -13.76 -4.53 -25.86
C THR A 357 -13.72 -6.05 -25.83
N PHE A 358 -14.88 -6.70 -25.72
CA PHE A 358 -14.93 -8.17 -25.74
C PHE A 358 -14.67 -8.72 -27.15
N SER A 359 -15.21 -8.08 -28.19
CA SER A 359 -14.95 -8.47 -29.58
C SER A 359 -13.46 -8.38 -29.92
N GLU A 360 -12.79 -7.28 -29.54
CA GLU A 360 -11.35 -7.13 -29.76
C GLU A 360 -10.53 -8.25 -29.07
N LYS A 361 -10.96 -8.67 -27.86
CA LYS A 361 -10.33 -9.77 -27.11
C LYS A 361 -10.53 -11.12 -27.79
N LEU A 362 -11.73 -11.38 -28.32
CA LEU A 362 -12.03 -12.60 -29.06
C LEU A 362 -11.25 -12.66 -30.38
N ASP A 363 -11.22 -11.57 -31.15
CA ASP A 363 -10.45 -11.49 -32.39
C ASP A 363 -8.95 -11.71 -32.15
N ALA A 364 -8.42 -11.16 -31.06
CA ALA A 364 -7.05 -11.41 -30.65
C ALA A 364 -6.82 -12.88 -30.30
N ALA A 365 -7.76 -13.53 -29.60
CA ALA A 365 -7.67 -14.95 -29.29
C ALA A 365 -7.68 -15.81 -30.57
N GLU A 366 -8.58 -15.56 -31.53
CA GLU A 366 -8.62 -16.23 -32.83
C GLU A 366 -7.29 -16.10 -33.57
N LYS A 367 -6.78 -14.87 -33.72
CA LYS A 367 -5.55 -14.58 -34.46
C LYS A 367 -4.28 -15.13 -33.81
N LEU A 368 -4.17 -15.08 -32.48
CA LEU A 368 -2.92 -15.34 -31.76
C LEU A 368 -2.87 -16.70 -31.05
N CYS A 369 -4.01 -17.38 -30.91
CA CYS A 369 -4.12 -18.67 -30.23
C CYS A 369 -4.68 -19.78 -31.12
N ASN A 370 -4.85 -19.54 -32.43
CA ASN A 370 -5.32 -20.52 -33.41
C ASN A 370 -6.65 -21.20 -33.01
N VAL A 371 -7.55 -20.43 -32.40
CA VAL A 371 -8.92 -20.88 -32.13
C VAL A 371 -9.82 -20.43 -33.27
N HIS A 372 -10.82 -21.23 -33.62
CA HIS A 372 -11.81 -20.84 -34.62
C HIS A 372 -13.06 -20.31 -33.92
N LEU A 373 -13.45 -19.07 -34.23
CA LEU A 373 -14.70 -18.48 -33.75
C LEU A 373 -15.78 -18.62 -34.82
N THR A 374 -16.95 -19.07 -34.40
CA THR A 374 -18.13 -19.09 -35.27
C THR A 374 -18.66 -17.68 -35.52
N ASP A 375 -19.38 -17.47 -36.63
CA ASP A 375 -20.03 -16.18 -36.91
C ASP A 375 -21.00 -15.77 -35.80
N ALA A 376 -21.68 -16.73 -35.17
CA ALA A 376 -22.55 -16.49 -34.03
C ALA A 376 -21.79 -15.92 -32.82
N GLU A 377 -20.60 -16.43 -32.53
CA GLU A 377 -19.76 -15.95 -31.43
C GLU A 377 -19.20 -14.56 -31.70
N LYS A 378 -18.78 -14.28 -32.94
CA LYS A 378 -18.34 -12.94 -33.37
C LYS A 378 -19.47 -11.92 -33.25
N ASN A 379 -20.66 -12.27 -33.76
CA ASN A 379 -21.85 -11.44 -33.67
C ASN A 379 -22.27 -11.19 -32.22
N LEU A 380 -22.15 -12.18 -31.35
CA LEU A 380 -22.40 -12.01 -29.92
C LEU A 380 -21.41 -11.01 -29.29
N GLY A 381 -20.13 -11.12 -29.62
CA GLY A 381 -19.10 -10.18 -29.15
C GLY A 381 -19.39 -8.73 -29.55
N ALA A 382 -19.69 -8.50 -30.82
CA ALA A 382 -20.05 -7.17 -31.32
C ALA A 382 -21.33 -6.62 -30.67
N LYS A 383 -22.35 -7.46 -30.50
CA LYS A 383 -23.61 -7.05 -29.88
C LYS A 383 -23.44 -6.73 -28.39
N TRP A 384 -22.62 -7.49 -27.68
CA TRP A 384 -22.24 -7.19 -26.30
C TRP A 384 -21.58 -5.82 -26.19
N ASP A 385 -20.58 -5.56 -27.03
CA ASP A 385 -19.85 -4.29 -27.03
C ASP A 385 -20.79 -3.10 -27.34
N GLN A 386 -21.74 -3.26 -28.26
CA GLN A 386 -22.76 -2.25 -28.54
C GLN A 386 -23.61 -1.94 -27.29
N ILE A 387 -24.15 -2.97 -26.63
CA ILE A 387 -25.02 -2.81 -25.45
C ILE A 387 -24.28 -2.11 -24.31
N ILE A 388 -23.04 -2.51 -24.05
CA ILE A 388 -22.22 -1.90 -22.99
C ILE A 388 -21.89 -0.44 -23.34
N GLY A 389 -21.56 -0.14 -24.59
CA GLY A 389 -21.32 1.23 -25.05
C GLY A 389 -22.55 2.13 -24.91
N GLU A 390 -23.73 1.65 -25.31
CA GLU A 390 -25.00 2.38 -25.16
C GLU A 390 -25.34 2.64 -23.67
N MET A 391 -25.13 1.62 -22.82
CA MET A 391 -25.33 1.74 -21.38
C MET A 391 -24.39 2.79 -20.76
N GLN A 392 -23.09 2.73 -21.07
CA GLN A 392 -22.10 3.68 -20.56
C GLN A 392 -22.44 5.11 -20.97
N HIS A 393 -22.76 5.33 -22.25
CA HIS A 393 -23.16 6.65 -22.74
C HIS A 393 -24.43 7.20 -22.06
N HIS A 394 -25.35 6.32 -21.67
CA HIS A 394 -26.51 6.72 -20.88
C HIS A 394 -26.11 7.11 -19.45
N LEU A 395 -25.27 6.30 -18.81
CA LEU A 395 -24.82 6.52 -17.43
C LEU A 395 -24.01 7.81 -17.24
N GLU A 396 -23.23 8.23 -18.24
CA GLU A 396 -22.42 9.46 -18.23
C GLU A 396 -23.25 10.74 -18.05
N LYS A 397 -24.54 10.72 -18.42
CA LYS A 397 -25.43 11.89 -18.34
C LYS A 397 -26.12 12.03 -17.01
N ILE A 398 -25.96 11.03 -16.14
CA ILE A 398 -26.72 10.91 -14.90
C ILE A 398 -25.79 11.17 -13.73
N VAL A 399 -26.23 12.01 -12.79
CA VAL A 399 -25.44 12.32 -11.58
C VAL A 399 -25.89 11.44 -10.40
N ASN A 400 -27.17 11.08 -10.34
CA ASN A 400 -27.76 10.35 -9.23
C ASN A 400 -27.46 8.84 -9.31
N ASP A 401 -26.86 8.28 -8.27
CA ASP A 401 -26.48 6.86 -8.23
C ASP A 401 -27.68 5.89 -8.24
N GLU A 402 -28.82 6.26 -7.66
CA GLU A 402 -30.05 5.46 -7.74
C GLU A 402 -30.60 5.44 -9.17
N GLU A 403 -30.49 6.54 -9.90
CA GLU A 403 -30.91 6.61 -11.30
C GLU A 403 -29.95 5.84 -12.21
N LYS A 404 -28.63 5.96 -12.00
CA LYS A 404 -27.61 5.12 -12.65
C LYS A 404 -27.92 3.64 -12.44
N ARG A 405 -28.31 3.25 -11.23
CA ARG A 405 -28.70 1.87 -10.90
C ARG A 405 -29.93 1.42 -11.69
N LYS A 406 -30.99 2.23 -11.74
CA LYS A 406 -32.21 1.88 -12.51
C LYS A 406 -31.90 1.67 -13.98
N ILE A 407 -31.01 2.48 -14.54
CA ILE A 407 -30.54 2.33 -15.93
C ILE A 407 -29.77 1.03 -16.11
N TYR A 408 -28.82 0.73 -15.22
CA TYR A 408 -28.07 -0.53 -15.26
C TYR A 408 -28.99 -1.75 -15.20
N GLU A 409 -29.95 -1.76 -14.26
CA GLU A 409 -30.93 -2.84 -14.11
C GLU A 409 -31.79 -3.00 -15.37
N MET A 410 -32.27 -1.90 -15.94
CA MET A 410 -33.02 -1.90 -17.20
C MET A 410 -32.22 -2.54 -18.34
N TYR A 411 -30.95 -2.16 -18.53
CA TYR A 411 -30.09 -2.72 -19.57
C TYR A 411 -29.78 -4.20 -19.32
N ARG A 412 -29.52 -4.59 -18.07
CA ARG A 412 -29.28 -5.98 -17.68
C ARG A 412 -30.50 -6.85 -17.99
N ASP A 413 -31.67 -6.45 -17.47
CA ASP A 413 -32.90 -7.24 -17.53
C ASP A 413 -33.38 -7.39 -18.97
N LYS A 414 -33.33 -6.31 -19.77
CA LYS A 414 -33.68 -6.33 -21.21
C LYS A 414 -32.78 -7.24 -22.04
N ASN A 415 -31.54 -7.46 -21.62
CA ASN A 415 -30.53 -8.18 -22.40
C ASN A 415 -30.08 -9.50 -21.75
N THR A 416 -30.85 -10.07 -20.80
CA THR A 416 -30.45 -11.24 -19.99
C THR A 416 -29.83 -12.38 -20.82
N ASN A 417 -30.45 -12.77 -21.94
CA ASN A 417 -29.93 -13.84 -22.80
C ASN A 417 -28.54 -13.55 -23.38
N ILE A 418 -28.26 -12.27 -23.70
CA ILE A 418 -26.96 -11.84 -24.24
C ILE A 418 -25.92 -11.83 -23.11
N TRP A 419 -26.29 -11.40 -21.90
CA TRP A 419 -25.43 -11.48 -20.73
C TRP A 419 -25.01 -12.92 -20.42
N ASP A 420 -25.96 -13.86 -20.45
CA ASP A 420 -25.70 -15.27 -20.19
C ASP A 420 -24.79 -15.88 -21.26
N ALA A 421 -25.07 -15.58 -22.53
CA ALA A 421 -24.24 -16.02 -23.65
C ALA A 421 -22.82 -15.44 -23.58
N TYR A 422 -22.68 -14.15 -23.22
CA TYR A 422 -21.39 -13.50 -23.00
C TYR A 422 -20.59 -14.22 -21.90
N ILE A 423 -21.21 -14.50 -20.75
CA ILE A 423 -20.54 -15.18 -19.63
C ILE A 423 -20.03 -16.55 -20.09
N MET A 424 -20.88 -17.36 -20.72
CA MET A 424 -20.50 -18.68 -21.23
C MET A 424 -19.34 -18.58 -22.23
N LEU A 425 -19.41 -17.64 -23.17
CA LEU A 425 -18.37 -17.45 -24.18
C LEU A 425 -17.04 -16.96 -23.58
N SER A 426 -17.11 -16.03 -22.63
CA SER A 426 -15.94 -15.51 -21.92
C SER A 426 -15.23 -16.60 -21.11
N GLN A 427 -15.99 -17.53 -20.51
CA GLN A 427 -15.44 -18.68 -19.81
C GLN A 427 -14.82 -19.69 -20.78
N LYS A 428 -15.49 -19.97 -21.90
CA LYS A 428 -15.01 -20.88 -22.94
C LYS A 428 -13.63 -20.49 -23.47
N TYR A 429 -13.40 -19.20 -23.71
CA TYR A 429 -12.14 -18.67 -24.26
C TYR A 429 -11.24 -17.98 -23.23
N ALA A 430 -11.49 -18.13 -21.92
CA ALA A 430 -10.81 -17.38 -20.88
C ALA A 430 -9.27 -17.47 -20.96
N THR A 431 -8.74 -18.68 -21.17
CA THR A 431 -7.28 -18.90 -21.27
C THR A 431 -6.71 -18.25 -22.53
N GLN A 432 -7.36 -18.44 -23.68
CA GLN A 432 -6.88 -17.92 -24.97
C GLN A 432 -6.96 -16.39 -25.01
N ILE A 433 -7.99 -15.80 -24.39
CA ILE A 433 -8.10 -14.36 -24.22
C ILE A 433 -6.93 -13.83 -23.38
N GLU A 434 -6.60 -14.45 -22.25
CA GLU A 434 -5.46 -13.97 -21.44
C GLU A 434 -4.11 -14.16 -22.15
N VAL A 435 -3.89 -15.29 -22.84
CA VAL A 435 -2.69 -15.52 -23.64
C VAL A 435 -2.56 -14.48 -24.76
N ALA A 436 -3.66 -14.19 -25.48
CA ALA A 436 -3.65 -13.20 -26.55
C ALA A 436 -3.39 -11.78 -26.01
N LYS A 437 -4.06 -11.40 -24.91
CA LYS A 437 -3.82 -10.11 -24.24
C LYS A 437 -2.38 -9.95 -23.81
N LEU A 438 -1.77 -11.00 -23.24
CA LEU A 438 -0.38 -11.02 -22.82
C LEU A 438 0.58 -10.88 -24.02
N LYS A 439 0.34 -11.60 -25.13
CA LYS A 439 1.13 -11.47 -26.36
C LYS A 439 1.06 -10.04 -26.92
N ILE A 440 -0.12 -9.42 -26.94
CA ILE A 440 -0.28 -8.02 -27.37
C ILE A 440 0.43 -7.08 -26.39
N TYR A 441 0.27 -7.29 -25.08
CA TYR A 441 0.93 -6.49 -24.06
C TYR A 441 2.46 -6.48 -24.25
N LYS A 442 3.05 -7.67 -24.50
CA LYS A 442 4.47 -7.81 -24.83
C LYS A 442 4.86 -7.06 -26.11
N GLN A 443 4.09 -7.22 -27.18
CA GLN A 443 4.33 -6.50 -28.45
C GLN A 443 4.29 -4.98 -28.27
N VAL A 444 3.37 -4.47 -27.45
CA VAL A 444 3.27 -3.04 -27.15
C VAL A 444 4.51 -2.57 -26.39
N ILE A 445 4.93 -3.29 -25.35
CA ILE A 445 6.14 -2.95 -24.59
C ILE A 445 7.39 -2.96 -25.48
N ASP A 446 7.51 -3.95 -26.37
CA ASP A 446 8.58 -4.02 -27.37
C ASP A 446 8.54 -2.80 -28.31
N SER A 447 7.35 -2.41 -28.79
CA SER A 447 7.16 -1.26 -29.68
C SER A 447 7.46 0.08 -29.02
N LEU A 448 7.29 0.18 -27.69
CA LEU A 448 7.68 1.36 -26.93
C LEU A 448 9.20 1.42 -26.74
N GLY A 449 9.95 0.34 -26.98
CA GLY A 449 11.40 0.32 -26.83
C GLY A 449 11.86 0.24 -25.37
N CYS A 450 11.08 -0.44 -24.51
CA CYS A 450 11.48 -0.69 -23.12
C CYS A 450 12.77 -1.49 -23.06
N ASP A 451 13.63 -1.19 -22.08
CA ASP A 451 14.77 -2.06 -21.77
C ASP A 451 14.30 -3.38 -21.13
N GLN A 452 15.23 -4.31 -20.95
CA GLN A 452 14.92 -5.64 -20.45
C GLN A 452 14.41 -5.63 -19.01
N ASP A 453 14.94 -4.77 -18.14
CA ASP A 453 14.51 -4.69 -16.74
C ASP A 453 13.06 -4.25 -16.66
N LEU A 454 12.69 -3.20 -17.38
CA LEU A 454 11.31 -2.70 -17.39
C LEU A 454 10.36 -3.68 -18.05
N LYS A 455 10.77 -4.36 -19.12
CA LYS A 455 10.00 -5.46 -19.74
C LYS A 455 9.65 -6.52 -18.70
N ASP A 456 10.65 -6.99 -17.97
CA ASP A 456 10.46 -8.03 -16.96
C ASP A 456 9.56 -7.56 -15.82
N ILE A 457 9.70 -6.31 -15.36
CA ILE A 457 8.84 -5.72 -14.33
C ILE A 457 7.38 -5.62 -14.79
N LEU A 458 7.11 -5.06 -15.97
CA LEU A 458 5.76 -4.88 -16.49
C LEU A 458 5.09 -6.21 -16.80
N LEU A 459 5.84 -7.18 -17.35
CA LEU A 459 5.34 -8.53 -17.59
C LEU A 459 5.06 -9.25 -16.28
N ALA A 460 5.93 -9.15 -15.28
CA ALA A 460 5.70 -9.72 -13.95
C ALA A 460 4.38 -9.21 -13.35
N ARG A 461 4.18 -7.88 -13.33
CA ARG A 461 2.92 -7.27 -12.87
C ARG A 461 1.72 -7.78 -13.66
N ARG A 462 1.85 -7.96 -14.97
CA ARG A 462 0.79 -8.50 -15.81
C ARG A 462 0.43 -9.95 -15.44
N TYR A 463 1.42 -10.82 -15.22
CA TYR A 463 1.19 -12.19 -14.76
C TYR A 463 0.59 -12.23 -13.36
N PHE A 464 1.10 -11.40 -12.44
CA PHE A 464 0.54 -11.27 -11.10
C PHE A 464 -0.94 -10.85 -11.17
N GLN A 465 -1.28 -9.86 -12.01
CA GLN A 465 -2.65 -9.40 -12.19
C GLN A 465 -3.57 -10.52 -12.69
N ILE A 466 -3.11 -11.39 -13.60
CA ILE A 466 -3.88 -12.55 -14.06
C ILE A 466 -4.19 -13.49 -12.89
N ILE A 467 -3.19 -13.83 -12.08
CA ILE A 467 -3.34 -14.70 -10.91
C ILE A 467 -4.27 -14.05 -9.88
N ASN A 468 -4.02 -12.80 -9.51
CA ASN A 468 -4.73 -12.03 -8.51
C ASN A 468 -6.20 -11.78 -8.91
N THR A 469 -6.47 -11.52 -10.19
CA THR A 469 -7.85 -11.31 -10.68
C THR A 469 -8.64 -12.61 -10.65
N ASN A 470 -8.04 -13.70 -11.14
CA ASN A 470 -8.72 -14.98 -11.27
C ASN A 470 -8.75 -15.78 -9.97
N ARG A 471 -7.91 -15.44 -8.99
CA ARG A 471 -7.67 -16.20 -7.75
C ARG A 471 -7.31 -17.65 -8.05
N GLN A 472 -6.43 -17.85 -9.03
CA GLN A 472 -6.10 -19.17 -9.56
C GLN A 472 -4.64 -19.26 -9.99
N SER A 473 -4.08 -20.47 -9.92
CA SER A 473 -2.81 -20.76 -10.56
C SER A 473 -2.89 -20.48 -12.06
N LEU A 474 -1.77 -20.02 -12.65
CA LEU A 474 -1.63 -19.93 -14.11
C LEU A 474 -1.95 -21.27 -14.80
N SER A 475 -2.61 -21.19 -15.96
CA SER A 475 -2.80 -22.34 -16.86
C SER A 475 -1.47 -22.73 -17.52
N GLN A 476 -1.38 -23.95 -18.06
CA GLN A 476 -0.16 -24.45 -18.70
C GLN A 476 0.37 -23.53 -19.82
N PRO A 477 -0.46 -23.00 -20.75
CA PRO A 477 0.03 -22.03 -21.75
C PRO A 477 0.62 -20.76 -21.14
N LEU A 478 -0.02 -20.21 -20.09
CA LEU A 478 0.46 -19.00 -19.42
C LEU A 478 1.77 -19.27 -18.65
N LEU A 479 1.90 -20.45 -18.03
CA LEU A 479 3.12 -20.85 -17.33
C LEU A 479 4.28 -21.04 -18.30
N ALA A 480 4.03 -21.60 -19.49
CA ALA A 480 5.03 -21.69 -20.55
C ALA A 480 5.49 -20.30 -21.01
N CYS A 481 4.55 -19.37 -21.23
CA CYS A 481 4.88 -17.99 -21.55
C CYS A 481 5.70 -17.31 -20.44
N LEU A 482 5.36 -17.51 -19.15
CA LEU A 482 6.08 -16.90 -18.03
C LEU A 482 7.57 -17.24 -18.06
N ASN A 483 7.88 -18.51 -18.35
CA ASN A 483 9.25 -19.00 -18.39
C ASN A 483 10.07 -18.38 -19.53
N THR A 484 9.42 -18.05 -20.66
CA THR A 484 10.07 -17.45 -21.83
C THR A 484 10.06 -15.92 -21.85
N ASP A 485 9.07 -15.31 -21.20
CA ASP A 485 8.82 -13.87 -21.29
C ASP A 485 9.65 -13.06 -20.30
N ILE A 486 9.97 -13.63 -19.13
CA ILE A 486 10.68 -12.94 -18.05
C ILE A 486 12.09 -13.51 -17.91
N SER A 487 13.10 -12.66 -18.06
CA SER A 487 14.50 -13.04 -17.89
C SER A 487 15.00 -12.89 -16.45
N MET A 488 14.48 -11.88 -15.73
CA MET A 488 14.82 -11.54 -14.36
C MET A 488 14.34 -12.62 -13.37
N THR A 489 15.28 -13.29 -12.71
CA THR A 489 15.00 -14.38 -11.77
C THR A 489 14.15 -13.92 -10.59
N THR A 490 14.46 -12.77 -9.99
CA THR A 490 13.71 -12.24 -8.83
C THR A 490 12.26 -11.93 -9.17
N ALA A 491 11.99 -11.42 -10.37
CA ALA A 491 10.64 -11.21 -10.87
C ALA A 491 9.90 -12.55 -11.11
N LYS A 492 10.57 -13.50 -11.75
CA LYS A 492 10.01 -14.85 -12.01
C LYS A 492 9.66 -15.57 -10.71
N ASP A 493 10.54 -15.51 -9.70
CA ASP A 493 10.33 -16.12 -8.38
C ASP A 493 9.12 -15.51 -7.66
N ALA A 494 8.93 -14.19 -7.75
CA ALA A 494 7.76 -13.53 -7.17
C ALA A 494 6.45 -14.04 -7.80
N ILE A 495 6.40 -14.18 -9.12
CA ILE A 495 5.21 -14.70 -9.82
C ILE A 495 5.01 -16.19 -9.55
N MET A 496 6.09 -16.97 -9.52
CA MET A 496 6.04 -18.39 -9.23
C MET A 496 5.54 -18.64 -7.80
N SER A 497 5.96 -17.83 -6.82
CA SER A 497 5.46 -17.91 -5.45
C SER A 497 3.94 -17.75 -5.39
N GLU A 498 3.38 -16.74 -6.08
CA GLU A 498 1.93 -16.54 -6.13
C GLU A 498 1.22 -17.67 -6.91
N HIS A 499 1.81 -18.15 -8.01
CA HIS A 499 1.30 -19.31 -8.75
C HIS A 499 1.22 -20.55 -7.86
N LEU A 500 2.29 -20.86 -7.13
CA LEU A 500 2.39 -22.03 -6.25
C LEU A 500 1.45 -21.93 -5.05
N LYS A 501 1.24 -20.72 -4.51
CA LYS A 501 0.23 -20.47 -3.47
C LYS A 501 -1.14 -20.99 -3.92
N TYR A 502 -1.65 -20.56 -5.07
CA TYR A 502 -2.95 -21.04 -5.56
C TYR A 502 -2.90 -22.50 -6.02
N LEU A 503 -1.81 -22.96 -6.63
CA LEU A 503 -1.69 -24.36 -7.03
C LEU A 503 -1.80 -25.30 -5.82
N SER A 504 -1.19 -24.93 -4.68
CA SER A 504 -1.29 -25.71 -3.44
C SER A 504 -2.72 -25.76 -2.91
N MET A 505 -3.43 -24.63 -2.89
CA MET A 505 -4.86 -24.53 -2.52
C MET A 505 -5.74 -25.44 -3.37
N GLU A 506 -5.48 -25.48 -4.67
CA GLU A 506 -6.23 -26.28 -5.64
C GLU A 506 -5.96 -27.80 -5.51
N GLN A 507 -4.77 -28.17 -5.04
CA GLN A 507 -4.38 -29.55 -4.78
C GLN A 507 -4.90 -30.08 -3.44
N LEU A 508 -5.19 -29.19 -2.47
CA LEU A 508 -5.82 -29.51 -1.18
C LEU A 508 -7.30 -29.92 -1.39
N LYS A 509 -7.52 -31.11 -1.96
CA LYS A 509 -8.85 -31.73 -2.06
C LYS A 509 -9.33 -32.14 -0.67
N GLY A 510 -10.46 -31.59 -0.22
CA GLY A 510 -11.25 -32.14 0.90
C GLY A 510 -11.52 -31.19 2.08
N ASN A 511 -10.61 -30.27 2.44
CA ASN A 511 -10.73 -29.53 3.71
C ASN A 511 -11.88 -28.50 3.77
N ASN A 512 -12.34 -28.00 2.62
CA ASN A 512 -13.42 -27.01 2.57
C ASN A 512 -14.77 -27.58 2.15
N VAL A 513 -14.84 -28.83 1.68
CA VAL A 513 -16.06 -29.41 1.09
C VAL A 513 -17.23 -29.36 2.08
N LYS A 514 -16.96 -29.48 3.38
CA LYS A 514 -18.01 -29.47 4.42
C LYS A 514 -18.76 -28.14 4.56
N TYR A 515 -18.15 -27.02 4.18
CA TYR A 515 -18.77 -25.68 4.28
C TYR A 515 -19.48 -25.26 2.99
N LEU A 516 -19.14 -25.90 1.88
CA LEU A 516 -19.72 -25.62 0.58
C LEU A 516 -21.01 -26.40 0.43
N LYS A 517 -22.10 -25.72 0.12
CA LYS A 517 -23.42 -26.33 0.01
C LYS A 517 -23.72 -26.70 -1.43
N SER A 518 -24.31 -27.89 -1.62
CA SER A 518 -24.88 -28.27 -2.92
C SER A 518 -26.13 -27.44 -3.19
N ASN A 519 -26.42 -27.23 -4.47
CA ASN A 519 -27.64 -26.57 -4.91
C ASN A 519 -28.79 -27.55 -5.15
N ASP A 520 -28.57 -28.86 -4.94
CA ASP A 520 -29.56 -29.91 -5.23
C ASP A 520 -30.86 -29.73 -4.42
N ASP A 521 -30.74 -29.39 -3.14
CA ASP A 521 -31.89 -29.23 -2.22
C ASP A 521 -32.77 -28.02 -2.53
N VAL A 522 -32.29 -27.12 -3.39
CA VAL A 522 -33.01 -25.92 -3.84
C VAL A 522 -33.27 -25.93 -5.34
N ALA A 523 -32.96 -27.04 -6.02
CA ALA A 523 -33.17 -27.15 -7.46
C ALA A 523 -34.64 -26.94 -7.82
N GLY A 524 -34.91 -26.10 -8.82
CA GLY A 524 -36.26 -25.83 -9.33
C GLY A 524 -37.07 -24.78 -8.55
N ILE A 525 -36.59 -24.31 -7.39
CA ILE A 525 -37.24 -23.20 -6.69
C ILE A 525 -37.07 -21.92 -7.51
N SER A 526 -38.19 -21.26 -7.82
CA SER A 526 -38.26 -20.07 -8.67
C SER A 526 -38.80 -18.82 -7.96
N ASP A 527 -39.06 -18.89 -6.65
CA ASP A 527 -39.40 -17.74 -5.81
C ASP A 527 -38.26 -17.44 -4.81
N GLY A 528 -37.85 -16.17 -4.72
CA GLY A 528 -36.72 -15.75 -3.90
C GLY A 528 -36.97 -15.86 -2.39
N ARG A 529 -38.23 -15.74 -1.93
CA ARG A 529 -38.60 -15.91 -0.53
C ARG A 529 -38.58 -17.38 -0.15
N GLU A 530 -39.19 -18.24 -0.96
CA GLU A 530 -39.16 -19.69 -0.78
C GLU A 530 -37.73 -20.22 -0.75
N LEU A 531 -36.90 -19.75 -1.69
CA LEU A 531 -35.49 -20.10 -1.76
C LEU A 531 -34.74 -19.72 -0.48
N LEU A 532 -34.90 -18.48 0.00
CA LEU A 532 -34.26 -18.04 1.23
C LEU A 532 -34.75 -18.84 2.45
N ALA A 533 -36.05 -19.08 2.55
CA ALA A 533 -36.65 -19.86 3.63
C ALA A 533 -36.09 -21.29 3.66
N LYS A 534 -35.96 -21.93 2.50
CA LYS A 534 -35.42 -23.28 2.38
C LYS A 534 -33.95 -23.37 2.79
N ILE A 535 -33.13 -22.41 2.34
CA ILE A 535 -31.70 -22.35 2.65
C ILE A 535 -31.44 -22.11 4.14
N THR A 536 -32.30 -21.32 4.79
CA THR A 536 -32.09 -20.87 6.18
C THR A 536 -32.78 -21.75 7.22
N GLU A 537 -33.72 -22.61 6.80
CA GLU A 537 -34.44 -23.57 7.63
C GLU A 537 -33.54 -24.38 8.59
N PRO A 538 -32.40 -24.96 8.16
CA PRO A 538 -31.53 -25.74 9.04
C PRO A 538 -30.84 -24.94 10.15
N TYR A 539 -30.85 -23.60 10.05
CA TYR A 539 -30.13 -22.70 10.95
C TYR A 539 -31.07 -21.89 11.86
N ARG A 540 -32.36 -22.22 11.90
CA ARG A 540 -33.30 -21.63 12.87
C ARG A 540 -32.76 -21.76 14.30
N GLY A 541 -33.08 -20.77 15.13
CA GLY A 541 -32.50 -20.58 16.46
C GLY A 541 -31.21 -19.78 16.48
N HIS A 542 -30.62 -19.45 15.33
CA HIS A 542 -29.41 -18.64 15.22
C HIS A 542 -29.69 -17.35 14.47
N TYR A 543 -28.95 -16.28 14.82
CA TYR A 543 -28.82 -15.14 13.93
C TYR A 543 -27.99 -15.54 12.71
N ILE A 544 -28.41 -15.15 11.50
CA ILE A 544 -27.67 -15.44 10.27
C ILE A 544 -27.24 -14.13 9.63
N LEU A 545 -25.93 -13.88 9.57
CA LEU A 545 -25.37 -12.81 8.74
C LEU A 545 -25.21 -13.34 7.31
N ILE A 546 -26.01 -12.81 6.40
CA ILE A 546 -25.90 -13.05 4.97
C ILE A 546 -24.87 -12.07 4.40
N ASP A 547 -23.90 -12.59 3.67
CA ASP A 547 -22.88 -11.84 2.92
C ASP A 547 -22.96 -12.22 1.43
N ILE A 548 -23.28 -11.25 0.60
CA ILE A 548 -23.42 -11.42 -0.84
C ILE A 548 -22.22 -10.74 -1.51
N TRP A 549 -21.45 -11.56 -2.22
CA TRP A 549 -20.15 -11.17 -2.76
C TRP A 549 -19.90 -11.79 -4.14
N GLY A 550 -18.76 -11.50 -4.76
CA GLY A 550 -18.33 -12.17 -5.99
C GLY A 550 -16.82 -12.11 -6.16
N THR A 551 -16.22 -13.08 -6.85
CA THR A 551 -14.76 -13.13 -7.06
C THR A 551 -14.23 -11.97 -7.90
N TRP A 552 -15.11 -11.40 -8.73
CA TRP A 552 -14.90 -10.19 -9.53
C TRP A 552 -15.02 -8.89 -8.73
N CYS A 553 -15.54 -8.93 -7.50
CA CYS A 553 -15.78 -7.75 -6.66
C CYS A 553 -14.56 -7.45 -5.77
N GLY A 554 -13.79 -6.41 -6.13
CA GLY A 554 -12.65 -5.93 -5.34
C GLY A 554 -13.00 -5.57 -3.89
N PRO A 555 -13.98 -4.67 -3.64
CA PRO A 555 -14.39 -4.29 -2.29
C PRO A 555 -14.90 -5.46 -1.43
N CYS A 556 -15.49 -6.48 -2.05
CA CYS A 556 -15.92 -7.68 -1.35
C CYS A 556 -14.73 -8.48 -0.84
N LYS A 557 -13.73 -8.71 -1.71
CA LYS A 557 -12.50 -9.43 -1.33
C LYS A 557 -11.73 -8.72 -0.21
N GLU A 558 -11.72 -7.39 -0.24
CA GLU A 558 -11.16 -6.59 0.86
C GLU A 558 -11.91 -6.86 2.17
N ALA A 559 -13.25 -6.79 2.17
CA ALA A 559 -14.04 -7.07 3.37
C ALA A 559 -13.83 -8.51 3.87
N LEU A 560 -13.79 -9.49 2.96
CA LEU A 560 -13.54 -10.89 3.30
C LEU A 560 -12.17 -11.10 3.95
N SER A 561 -11.15 -10.32 3.59
CA SER A 561 -9.81 -10.44 4.17
C SER A 561 -9.77 -10.18 5.68
N HIS A 562 -10.77 -9.51 6.23
CA HIS A 562 -10.92 -9.20 7.67
C HIS A 562 -11.85 -10.18 8.42
N SER A 563 -12.28 -11.28 7.79
CA SER A 563 -13.29 -12.18 8.36
C SER A 563 -12.85 -12.89 9.64
N GLU A 564 -11.56 -13.18 9.83
CA GLU A 564 -11.08 -13.78 11.09
C GLU A 564 -11.41 -12.88 12.30
N VAL A 565 -11.18 -11.57 12.18
CA VAL A 565 -11.47 -10.59 13.24
C VAL A 565 -12.99 -10.50 13.49
N LEU A 566 -13.79 -10.53 12.42
CA LEU A 566 -15.25 -10.58 12.51
C LEU A 566 -15.71 -11.80 13.32
N TYR A 567 -15.18 -12.99 13.02
CA TYR A 567 -15.55 -14.23 13.70
C TYR A 567 -15.20 -14.20 15.18
N ASP A 568 -14.00 -13.74 15.53
CA ASP A 568 -13.55 -13.69 16.92
C ASP A 568 -14.42 -12.73 17.74
N LYS A 569 -14.72 -11.55 17.17
CA LYS A 569 -15.53 -10.53 17.84
C LYS A 569 -16.98 -10.94 18.04
N LEU A 570 -17.54 -11.68 17.09
CA LEU A 570 -18.96 -12.08 17.11
C LEU A 570 -19.19 -13.48 17.70
N SER A 571 -18.14 -14.20 18.08
CA SER A 571 -18.22 -15.50 18.73
C SER A 571 -19.18 -15.58 19.94
N PRO A 572 -19.41 -14.51 20.75
CA PRO A 572 -20.36 -14.57 21.86
C PRO A 572 -21.84 -14.65 21.45
N TYR A 573 -22.18 -14.35 20.20
CA TYR A 573 -23.58 -14.17 19.76
C TYR A 573 -24.15 -15.37 18.99
N ASN A 574 -23.42 -16.50 18.94
CA ASN A 574 -23.86 -17.75 18.31
C ASN A 574 -24.49 -17.55 16.91
N MET A 575 -23.74 -16.91 16.01
CA MET A 575 -24.22 -16.54 14.67
C MET A 575 -23.80 -17.58 13.63
N VAL A 576 -24.58 -17.67 12.54
CA VAL A 576 -24.20 -18.35 11.30
C VAL A 576 -23.77 -17.30 10.28
N PHE A 577 -22.64 -17.53 9.61
CA PHE A 577 -22.14 -16.70 8.53
C PHE A 577 -22.45 -17.38 7.19
N MET A 578 -23.37 -16.79 6.43
CA MET A 578 -23.91 -17.37 5.20
C MET A 578 -23.49 -16.56 4.00
N TYR A 579 -22.68 -17.14 3.14
CA TYR A 579 -22.08 -16.48 1.99
C TYR A 579 -22.77 -16.89 0.69
N PHE A 580 -23.16 -15.91 -0.13
CA PHE A 580 -23.70 -16.12 -1.48
C PHE A 580 -22.75 -15.50 -2.50
N ALA A 581 -22.03 -16.34 -3.23
CA ALA A 581 -21.16 -15.90 -4.31
C ALA A 581 -21.96 -15.70 -5.60
N ASN A 582 -21.91 -14.50 -6.16
CA ASN A 582 -22.55 -14.13 -7.41
C ASN A 582 -21.59 -14.41 -8.59
N ASN A 583 -22.06 -15.23 -9.54
CA ASN A 583 -21.40 -15.48 -10.83
C ASN A 583 -19.88 -15.75 -10.70
N SER A 584 -19.51 -16.56 -9.71
CA SER A 584 -18.12 -16.78 -9.34
C SER A 584 -17.65 -18.13 -9.89
N PRO A 585 -16.62 -18.18 -10.77
CA PRO A 585 -16.11 -19.44 -11.29
C PRO A 585 -15.67 -20.37 -10.16
N GLU A 586 -16.04 -21.65 -10.26
CA GLU A 586 -15.91 -22.63 -9.18
C GLU A 586 -14.53 -22.65 -8.51
N LYS A 587 -13.48 -22.65 -9.33
CA LYS A 587 -12.09 -22.67 -8.86
C LYS A 587 -11.70 -21.38 -8.12
N SER A 588 -12.11 -20.23 -8.66
CA SER A 588 -11.89 -18.91 -8.06
C SER A 588 -12.62 -18.77 -6.72
N TRP A 589 -13.88 -19.23 -6.68
CA TRP A 589 -14.74 -19.21 -5.49
C TRP A 589 -14.12 -20.01 -4.35
N ARG A 590 -13.74 -21.27 -4.61
CA ARG A 590 -13.10 -22.14 -3.62
C ARG A 590 -11.77 -21.59 -3.11
N ASN A 591 -10.92 -21.10 -4.02
CA ASN A 591 -9.64 -20.52 -3.65
C ASN A 591 -9.81 -19.27 -2.78
N THR A 592 -10.79 -18.42 -3.09
CA THR A 592 -11.06 -17.20 -2.29
C THR A 592 -11.53 -17.56 -0.87
N ILE A 593 -12.38 -18.60 -0.73
CA ILE A 593 -12.81 -19.11 0.58
C ILE A 593 -11.61 -19.62 1.40
N GLN A 594 -10.67 -20.32 0.77
CA GLN A 594 -9.45 -20.80 1.44
C GLN A 594 -8.52 -19.65 1.82
N GLU A 595 -8.24 -18.74 0.88
CA GLU A 595 -7.33 -17.62 1.06
C GLU A 595 -7.74 -16.73 2.23
N TYR A 596 -9.03 -16.41 2.32
CA TYR A 596 -9.57 -15.58 3.41
C TYR A 596 -10.11 -16.39 4.59
N LYS A 597 -9.80 -17.70 4.63
CA LYS A 597 -10.13 -18.63 5.73
C LYS A 597 -11.59 -18.54 6.19
N LEU A 598 -12.51 -18.52 5.23
CA LEU A 598 -13.95 -18.47 5.50
C LEU A 598 -14.49 -19.85 5.89
N THR A 599 -13.79 -20.53 6.80
CA THR A 599 -13.90 -21.97 7.07
C THR A 599 -14.11 -22.27 8.56
N LYS A 600 -14.71 -21.34 9.31
CA LYS A 600 -15.20 -21.63 10.67
C LYS A 600 -16.42 -22.56 10.62
N GLU A 601 -16.70 -23.28 11.70
CA GLU A 601 -17.76 -24.29 11.76
C GLU A 601 -19.16 -23.75 11.43
N ASN A 602 -19.39 -22.47 11.74
CA ASN A 602 -20.62 -21.74 11.49
C ASN A 602 -20.63 -20.97 10.15
N CYS A 603 -19.66 -21.23 9.25
CA CYS A 603 -19.65 -20.67 7.91
C CYS A 603 -20.30 -21.63 6.90
N VAL A 604 -21.19 -21.10 6.06
CA VAL A 604 -21.86 -21.85 4.99
C VAL A 604 -21.84 -21.06 3.69
N HIS A 605 -21.52 -21.73 2.59
CA HIS A 605 -21.26 -21.07 1.31
C HIS A 605 -22.12 -21.64 0.20
N TYR A 606 -22.77 -20.75 -0.54
CA TYR A 606 -23.55 -21.04 -1.73
C TYR A 606 -22.97 -20.34 -2.95
N ASN A 607 -22.92 -21.06 -4.07
CA ASN A 607 -22.67 -20.53 -5.40
C ASN A 607 -23.86 -20.94 -6.27
N LEU A 608 -24.97 -20.23 -6.11
CA LEU A 608 -26.25 -20.60 -6.69
C LEU A 608 -26.23 -20.47 -8.22
N PRO A 609 -27.06 -21.24 -8.94
CA PRO A 609 -27.34 -20.95 -10.34
C PRO A 609 -27.79 -19.49 -10.50
N ARG A 610 -27.32 -18.83 -11.55
CA ARG A 610 -27.53 -17.39 -11.77
C ARG A 610 -28.98 -16.93 -11.61
N HIS A 611 -29.94 -17.68 -12.16
CA HIS A 611 -31.36 -17.33 -12.06
C HIS A 611 -31.85 -17.32 -10.59
N GLN A 612 -31.42 -18.30 -9.77
CA GLN A 612 -31.77 -18.37 -8.35
C GLN A 612 -31.07 -17.27 -7.55
N GLN A 613 -29.80 -16.99 -7.85
CA GLN A 613 -29.06 -15.89 -7.23
C GLN A 613 -29.77 -14.54 -7.47
N VAL A 614 -30.20 -14.28 -8.71
CA VAL A 614 -30.95 -13.05 -9.07
C VAL A 614 -32.28 -12.95 -8.32
N LEU A 615 -33.01 -14.05 -8.17
CA LEU A 615 -34.27 -14.09 -7.41
C LEU A 615 -34.05 -13.76 -5.92
N LEU A 616 -33.02 -14.36 -5.32
CA LEU A 616 -32.64 -14.15 -3.93
C LEU A 616 -32.21 -12.69 -3.69
N GLU A 617 -31.35 -12.16 -4.55
CA GLU A 617 -30.89 -10.77 -4.53
C GLU A 617 -32.05 -9.77 -4.68
N LYS A 618 -32.98 -10.04 -5.60
CA LYS A 618 -34.18 -9.22 -5.79
C LYS A 618 -35.08 -9.22 -4.55
N TYR A 619 -35.32 -10.40 -3.95
CA TYR A 619 -36.12 -10.51 -2.72
C TYR A 619 -35.49 -9.74 -1.57
N MET A 620 -34.17 -9.81 -1.42
CA MET A 620 -33.41 -9.09 -0.40
C MET A 620 -33.12 -7.62 -0.74
N LYS A 621 -33.56 -7.12 -1.92
CA LYS A 621 -33.30 -5.75 -2.39
C LYS A 621 -31.80 -5.43 -2.46
N VAL A 622 -31.00 -6.34 -3.00
CA VAL A 622 -29.55 -6.18 -3.18
C VAL A 622 -29.29 -5.27 -4.35
N THR A 623 -28.52 -4.21 -4.12
CA THR A 623 -28.34 -3.12 -5.10
C THR A 623 -26.88 -2.75 -5.34
N SER A 624 -25.97 -3.36 -4.58
CA SER A 624 -24.52 -3.17 -4.66
C SER A 624 -23.84 -4.36 -4.00
N TYR A 625 -22.53 -4.50 -4.22
CA TYR A 625 -21.70 -5.52 -3.56
C TYR A 625 -20.53 -4.85 -2.84
N PRO A 626 -20.10 -5.34 -1.67
CA PRO A 626 -20.77 -6.40 -0.90
C PRO A 626 -22.13 -5.93 -0.36
N ALA A 627 -23.06 -6.87 -0.16
CA ALA A 627 -24.35 -6.61 0.48
C ALA A 627 -24.58 -7.56 1.63
N TYR A 628 -25.08 -7.01 2.73
CA TYR A 628 -25.30 -7.76 3.96
C TYR A 628 -26.76 -7.73 4.40
N ARG A 629 -27.25 -8.85 4.91
CA ARG A 629 -28.59 -8.95 5.52
C ARG A 629 -28.51 -9.75 6.80
N LEU A 630 -29.46 -9.49 7.72
CA LEU A 630 -29.57 -10.25 8.97
C LEU A 630 -30.87 -11.03 8.99
N ILE A 631 -30.80 -12.30 9.37
CA ILE A 631 -31.96 -13.13 9.68
C ILE A 631 -32.00 -13.37 11.18
N ALA A 632 -33.17 -13.18 11.76
CA ALA A 632 -33.43 -13.43 13.17
C ALA A 632 -33.55 -14.94 13.47
N PRO A 633 -33.39 -15.37 14.73
CA PRO A 633 -33.50 -16.79 15.13
C PRO A 633 -34.81 -17.48 14.68
N ASN A 634 -35.90 -16.72 14.55
CA ASN A 634 -37.19 -17.24 14.06
C ASN A 634 -37.24 -17.44 12.52
N GLY A 635 -36.13 -17.24 11.79
CA GLY A 635 -36.04 -17.36 10.34
C GLY A 635 -36.58 -16.16 9.55
N SER A 636 -36.90 -15.05 10.20
CA SER A 636 -37.39 -13.84 9.53
C SER A 636 -36.24 -12.94 9.06
N LEU A 637 -36.33 -12.47 7.81
CA LEU A 637 -35.41 -11.45 7.27
C LEU A 637 -35.69 -10.11 7.95
N MET A 638 -34.67 -9.53 8.56
CA MET A 638 -34.79 -8.29 9.30
C MET A 638 -34.62 -7.07 8.38
N ASP A 639 -35.50 -6.09 8.52
CA ASP A 639 -35.40 -4.81 7.81
C ASP A 639 -34.51 -3.83 8.60
N ILE A 640 -33.23 -4.20 8.73
CA ILE A 640 -32.21 -3.38 9.38
C ILE A 640 -30.99 -3.27 8.46
N ASN A 641 -30.32 -2.11 8.49
CA ASN A 641 -29.08 -1.94 7.79
C ASN A 641 -27.91 -2.46 8.64
N VAL A 642 -27.21 -3.47 8.12
CA VAL A 642 -26.05 -4.09 8.78
C VAL A 642 -24.84 -3.97 7.86
N ASP A 643 -23.68 -3.67 8.44
CA ASP A 643 -22.42 -3.62 7.71
C ASP A 643 -21.28 -4.11 8.61
N PRO A 644 -20.83 -5.37 8.47
CA PRO A 644 -19.74 -5.94 9.28
C PRO A 644 -18.40 -5.25 9.03
N ARG A 645 -18.26 -4.44 7.96
CA ARG A 645 -17.08 -3.59 7.75
C ARG A 645 -16.98 -2.50 8.84
N ASN A 646 -18.10 -2.12 9.45
CA ASN A 646 -18.13 -1.33 10.68
C ASN A 646 -18.36 -2.25 11.89
N LEU A 647 -17.36 -3.07 12.19
CA LEU A 647 -17.47 -4.17 13.16
C LEU A 647 -17.94 -3.73 14.55
N LEU A 648 -17.46 -2.57 15.05
CA LEU A 648 -17.86 -2.06 16.36
C LEU A 648 -19.35 -1.70 16.43
N GLU A 649 -19.86 -1.06 15.39
CA GLU A 649 -21.29 -0.70 15.35
C GLU A 649 -22.14 -1.95 15.13
N PHE A 650 -21.70 -2.85 14.26
CA PHE A 650 -22.40 -4.10 14.01
C PHE A 650 -22.48 -4.99 15.27
N GLU A 651 -21.38 -5.11 16.02
CA GLU A 651 -21.38 -5.84 17.30
C GLU A 651 -22.38 -5.25 18.29
N LYS A 652 -22.44 -3.92 18.43
CA LYS A 652 -23.43 -3.27 19.31
C LYS A 652 -24.86 -3.60 18.89
N GLN A 653 -25.15 -3.56 17.58
CA GLN A 653 -26.47 -3.93 17.07
C GLN A 653 -26.83 -5.36 17.45
N ILE A 654 -25.93 -6.32 17.22
CA ILE A 654 -26.15 -7.72 17.58
C ILE A 654 -26.30 -7.91 19.09
N TYR A 655 -25.50 -7.21 19.91
CA TYR A 655 -25.64 -7.23 21.36
C TYR A 655 -27.04 -6.82 21.80
N TYR A 656 -27.56 -5.70 21.31
CA TYR A 656 -28.91 -5.23 21.66
C TYR A 656 -30.01 -6.20 21.22
N LEU A 657 -29.88 -6.77 20.01
CA LEU A 657 -30.82 -7.75 19.50
C LEU A 657 -30.83 -9.03 20.36
N SER A 658 -29.65 -9.57 20.69
CA SER A 658 -29.52 -10.77 21.54
C SER A 658 -30.09 -10.57 22.95
N LYS A 659 -29.99 -9.36 23.52
CA LYS A 659 -30.58 -9.04 24.84
C LYS A 659 -32.10 -8.95 24.79
N LYS A 660 -32.67 -8.40 23.71
CA LYS A 660 -34.12 -8.30 23.53
C LYS A 660 -34.77 -9.67 23.39
N ASP A 661 -34.10 -10.59 22.70
CA ASP A 661 -34.60 -11.97 22.53
C ASP A 661 -34.43 -12.82 23.80
N SER A 662 -33.50 -12.47 24.69
CA SER A 662 -33.35 -13.17 25.99
C SER A 662 -34.42 -12.76 27.02
N GLN A 663 -35.25 -11.75 26.73
CA GLN A 663 -36.27 -11.21 27.63
C GLN A 663 -37.70 -11.58 27.23
N ASN A 664 -37.89 -12.25 26.09
CA ASN A 664 -39.16 -12.80 25.60
C ASN A 664 -39.05 -14.32 25.50
#